data_AF-A0A5C5WX78-F1
#
_entry.id   AF-A0A5C5WX78-F1
#
_cell.length_a   1.000
_cell.length_b   1.000
_cell.length_c   1.000
_cell.angle_alpha   90.00
_cell.angle_beta   90.00
_cell.angle_gamma   90.00
#
_symmetry.space_group_name_H-M   'P 1'
#
loop_
_entity.id
_entity.type
_entity.pdbx_description
1 polymer ?
#
loop_
_entity_poly.entity_id
_entity_poly.type
_entity_poly.pdbx_seq_one_letter_code
_entity_poly.pdbx_strand_id
1 'polypeptide(L)'
;MRFTTQRFLMLLSIGLVVTAIVMPRAPAQDIPLVYSSENTGTEFSDPPLPEIAELPTVRALPDPFEWSDRRGRSTSFSDWSRRRSEIQSEIEHFEIGNKPPRPQLISASYADGLLKVEVTENGQTLSLTAKIELPDGEGPFPAVIGIGQGSGSLPRDILASRNIATIAFNFSQVMSHTQLRGNEPINRLYPDQVSMGAYCAWPWGISRIIDGLELVKDDLPIDLQHLAVTGCSFAGKMALFAGALDERIALTIAQESGGGGAAAWRVSETLGNVETLGKTNHAWFLEDMFQFAGAVEKLPYDHHELMALVAPRALLVLGNPDYEWLADESGYVSCRAAHEVWKAFGIADRFGFSIVAGHPHCQLPNEQRPEVEAFVDKFLLGKANVNTSITKHPFDHVEHELWYDGWTTGTSSFPTADSKNLETLNFEVESTAYGSDWQVISDPEASGGKYLTIRPGLNSPKAAPSDKSGAITIPFETTQAKKYYVFARANCPSADDDSFWIKVDDNHFSAANGLGTNGWEWVKLTVVALKPGMHTLTMAYREDGAHLDRIAITTYPFGPTGLPGVDDSDAESVSSSMDRRSLKDAVGSRFKVGVGVGHRVLENSDDAALIRQHFEILTPENCMKPQGIHPAEDRWRFEATDRFADFVRKNNLEMVGHCLVWAKDDRTDPWMMSEGDLPVSREKLLQRIELHVKTVVDRYADVATHWDVVNEAIGDGQDGLLRDSVYSRTAGMDFIVTAFKTARASDPEALLIYNDYNGHKPGKRKKLIELLTKLKAAGAPVDAYGMQGHFELGDNSLSELRETFDELRKLNIKIVVSELDIDVVKRGQWWADDGAHREELASFDPYQDGMPPEVETQMVDQYVKLFELFDDYSDIIARVSFWNLHDGQSWLNYFPWQRVNHPLLFDRDRNPKPAFDAVYQLLTKEKLAPSGNNGNATSHTPWQRNDANSQAVHKQLVAKTQQGKVDVYFQGDSITRRWGATDYPELLQHWNETFYGWNAANFAWGGDSTHHMLWRMQNGELEGVSPKVVCLQAGANNLPWTGPATDSHVDDVVDGIQAIVAEFRKRFPEVPIVLTAMFPRDQNAELSETIAAINHRLKAFSDDDARIHWININWELLGPDGKLRPDVSTDGIHLEKAGYVVWGKALRPVLEQLLGSPAASDQAPPPTGNPGL
;
A
#
# COMPACT_ATOMS: atom_id res chain seq x y z
N MET A 1 -44.12 -42.88 -16.95
CA MET A 1 -43.24 -44.08 -17.00
C MET A 1 -41.89 -43.62 -17.52
N ARG A 2 -40.80 -44.01 -16.86
CA ARG A 2 -39.44 -43.44 -16.98
C ARG A 2 -38.70 -43.91 -18.26
N PHE A 3 -37.63 -43.14 -18.59
CA PHE A 3 -36.43 -43.49 -19.39
C PHE A 3 -36.63 -43.58 -20.93
N THR A 4 -35.72 -43.17 -21.83
CA THR A 4 -34.24 -43.11 -21.78
C THR A 4 -33.64 -42.35 -23.00
N THR A 5 -32.48 -41.71 -22.79
CA THR A 5 -31.29 -41.51 -23.69
C THR A 5 -31.32 -40.76 -25.05
N GLN A 6 -30.54 -39.67 -25.05
CA GLN A 6 -29.36 -39.35 -25.89
C GLN A 6 -29.44 -39.11 -27.43
N ARG A 7 -28.87 -37.93 -27.77
CA ARG A 7 -27.96 -37.56 -28.89
C ARG A 7 -28.51 -36.89 -30.17
N PHE A 8 -27.97 -35.68 -30.38
CA PHE A 8 -27.36 -35.09 -31.59
C PHE A 8 -28.21 -34.50 -32.75
N LEU A 9 -28.25 -33.16 -32.75
CA LEU A 9 -27.91 -32.15 -33.78
C LEU A 9 -28.20 -32.32 -35.29
N MET A 10 -28.69 -31.19 -35.83
CA MET A 10 -28.51 -30.58 -37.18
C MET A 10 -29.20 -31.28 -38.36
N LEU A 11 -29.92 -30.64 -39.30
CA LEU A 11 -29.92 -29.28 -39.88
C LEU A 11 -31.24 -29.08 -40.65
N LEU A 12 -31.76 -27.85 -40.76
CA LEU A 12 -32.57 -27.27 -41.88
C LEU A 12 -33.27 -26.01 -41.34
N SER A 13 -33.14 -24.80 -41.89
CA SER A 13 -33.80 -24.39 -43.14
C SER A 13 -33.72 -22.86 -43.25
N ILE A 14 -33.63 -22.28 -44.45
CA ILE A 14 -33.91 -20.86 -44.69
C ILE A 14 -34.79 -20.69 -45.93
N GLY A 15 -35.91 -20.01 -45.71
CA GLY A 15 -36.67 -19.26 -46.70
C GLY A 15 -38.02 -18.82 -46.12
N LEU A 16 -38.19 -17.54 -45.74
CA LEU A 16 -39.41 -16.74 -46.00
C LEU A 16 -39.31 -15.27 -45.50
N VAL A 17 -39.59 -14.34 -46.43
CA VAL A 17 -40.44 -13.12 -46.36
C VAL A 17 -40.38 -12.21 -45.11
N VAL A 18 -39.93 -10.96 -45.32
CA VAL A 18 -40.01 -9.84 -44.37
C VAL A 18 -41.34 -9.10 -44.52
N THR A 19 -42.12 -9.08 -43.44
CA THR A 19 -43.29 -8.21 -43.25
C THR A 19 -42.88 -7.07 -42.33
N ALA A 20 -42.93 -5.82 -42.80
CA ALA A 20 -42.66 -4.65 -41.97
C ALA A 20 -43.82 -4.41 -41.00
N ILE A 21 -43.61 -4.73 -39.72
CA ILE A 21 -44.51 -4.38 -38.63
C ILE A 21 -44.21 -2.94 -38.21
N VAL A 22 -45.14 -2.03 -38.49
CA VAL A 22 -45.16 -0.69 -37.88
C VAL A 22 -45.59 -0.87 -36.43
N MET A 23 -44.64 -0.78 -35.49
CA MET A 23 -44.96 -0.75 -34.06
C MET A 23 -45.54 0.63 -33.68
N PRO A 24 -46.51 0.71 -32.74
CA PRO A 24 -47.01 1.98 -32.24
C PRO A 24 -45.93 2.70 -31.43
N ARG A 25 -45.74 3.99 -31.71
CA ARG A 25 -44.86 4.89 -30.95
C ARG A 25 -45.40 5.00 -29.51
N ALA A 26 -44.57 4.71 -28.51
CA ALA A 26 -44.92 4.97 -27.12
C ALA A 26 -45.29 6.46 -26.94
N PRO A 27 -46.29 6.81 -26.11
CA PRO A 27 -46.56 8.21 -25.78
C PRO A 27 -45.29 8.89 -25.25
N ALA A 28 -44.98 10.08 -25.76
CA ALA A 28 -43.85 10.88 -25.30
C ALA A 28 -44.00 11.18 -23.81
N GLN A 29 -42.95 10.93 -23.03
CA GLN A 29 -42.90 11.27 -21.62
C GLN A 29 -42.95 12.80 -21.47
N ASP A 30 -43.79 13.31 -20.56
CA ASP A 30 -43.87 14.75 -20.28
C ASP A 30 -42.70 15.13 -19.35
N ILE A 31 -41.67 15.78 -19.91
CA ILE A 31 -40.42 16.10 -19.23
C ILE A 31 -40.44 17.60 -18.83
N PRO A 32 -40.49 17.93 -17.53
CA PRO A 32 -40.60 19.32 -17.07
C PRO A 32 -39.37 20.16 -17.47
N LEU A 33 -39.57 21.45 -17.73
CA LEU A 33 -38.48 22.43 -17.91
C LEU A 33 -37.90 22.92 -16.58
N VAL A 34 -38.69 22.85 -15.51
CA VAL A 34 -38.37 23.34 -14.17
C VAL A 34 -39.23 22.59 -13.15
N TYR A 35 -38.78 22.50 -11.91
CA TYR A 35 -39.53 21.87 -10.82
C TYR A 35 -40.04 22.90 -9.81
N SER A 36 -41.04 22.52 -9.02
CA SER A 36 -41.59 23.35 -7.94
C SER A 36 -40.86 23.18 -6.60
N SER A 37 -39.87 22.30 -6.54
CA SER A 37 -39.10 21.96 -5.35
C SER A 37 -37.61 22.11 -5.62
N GLU A 38 -36.83 22.45 -4.59
CA GLU A 38 -35.37 22.59 -4.67
C GLU A 38 -34.67 21.28 -5.05
N ASN A 39 -35.15 20.15 -4.54
CA ASN A 39 -34.62 18.82 -4.83
C ASN A 39 -35.78 17.81 -4.89
N THR A 40 -35.98 17.15 -6.03
CA THR A 40 -37.00 16.09 -6.18
C THR A 40 -36.51 14.71 -5.75
N GLY A 41 -35.21 14.56 -5.45
CA GLY A 41 -34.58 13.31 -5.05
C GLY A 41 -34.66 12.98 -3.55
N THR A 42 -35.26 13.83 -2.71
CA THR A 42 -35.20 13.70 -1.23
C THR A 42 -35.82 12.42 -0.66
N GLU A 43 -36.56 11.66 -1.46
CA GLU A 43 -37.14 10.37 -1.06
C GLU A 43 -36.17 9.18 -1.24
N PHE A 44 -35.09 9.36 -1.99
CA PHE A 44 -34.07 8.33 -2.20
C PHE A 44 -33.03 8.37 -1.07
N SER A 45 -32.58 7.20 -0.65
CA SER A 45 -31.46 7.07 0.28
C SER A 45 -30.15 7.42 -0.43
N ASP A 46 -29.19 7.94 0.34
CA ASP A 46 -27.83 8.15 -0.15
C ASP A 46 -27.23 6.84 -0.72
N PRO A 47 -26.39 6.94 -1.78
CA PRO A 47 -25.65 5.80 -2.30
C PRO A 47 -24.58 5.33 -1.28
N PRO A 48 -23.95 4.18 -1.51
CA PRO A 48 -22.68 3.87 -0.85
C PRO A 48 -21.67 4.99 -1.12
N LEU A 49 -21.13 5.58 -0.07
CA LEU A 49 -20.08 6.61 -0.11
C LEU A 49 -18.82 6.04 0.53
N PRO A 50 -18.07 5.20 -0.18
CA PRO A 50 -16.90 4.51 0.35
C PRO A 50 -15.72 5.47 0.54
N GLU A 51 -14.75 5.07 1.34
CA GLU A 51 -13.56 5.88 1.58
C GLU A 51 -12.65 5.91 0.34
N ILE A 52 -11.72 6.88 0.24
CA ILE A 52 -10.80 6.98 -0.92
C ILE A 52 -10.02 5.69 -1.22
N ALA A 53 -9.71 4.90 -0.19
CA ALA A 53 -8.99 3.64 -0.34
C ALA A 53 -9.85 2.54 -0.98
N GLU A 54 -11.17 2.63 -0.85
CA GLU A 54 -12.15 1.67 -1.36
C GLU A 54 -12.70 2.09 -2.73
N LEU A 55 -12.52 3.37 -3.10
CA LEU A 55 -12.92 3.89 -4.40
C LEU A 55 -12.11 3.25 -5.53
N PRO A 56 -12.79 2.74 -6.57
CA PRO A 56 -12.13 2.15 -7.73
C PRO A 56 -11.44 3.24 -8.55
N THR A 57 -10.33 2.88 -9.20
CA THR A 57 -9.70 3.75 -10.20
C THR A 57 -10.46 3.66 -11.52
N VAL A 58 -11.01 4.78 -11.98
CA VAL A 58 -11.71 4.92 -13.26
C VAL A 58 -11.06 6.05 -14.05
N ARG A 59 -10.25 5.70 -15.05
CA ARG A 59 -9.49 6.66 -15.88
C ARG A 59 -10.39 7.47 -16.83
N ALA A 60 -11.38 6.82 -17.43
CA ALA A 60 -12.40 7.47 -18.25
C ALA A 60 -13.38 8.29 -17.38
N LEU A 61 -14.26 9.07 -17.99
CA LEU A 61 -15.34 9.74 -17.25
C LEU A 61 -16.31 8.68 -16.67
N PRO A 62 -16.78 8.82 -15.42
CA PRO A 62 -17.80 7.96 -14.84
C PRO A 62 -19.11 7.98 -15.64
N ASP A 63 -19.79 6.84 -15.71
CA ASP A 63 -21.01 6.68 -16.50
C ASP A 63 -22.22 7.32 -15.79
N PRO A 64 -22.80 8.43 -16.31
CA PRO A 64 -23.89 9.14 -15.64
C PRO A 64 -25.18 8.32 -15.57
N PHE A 65 -25.26 7.21 -16.30
CA PHE A 65 -26.43 6.33 -16.28
C PHE A 65 -26.24 5.12 -15.36
N GLU A 66 -25.03 4.79 -14.92
CA GLU A 66 -24.80 3.66 -14.01
C GLU A 66 -25.09 4.05 -12.56
N TRP A 67 -25.78 3.19 -11.80
CA TRP A 67 -26.00 3.44 -10.37
C TRP A 67 -24.71 3.25 -9.57
N SER A 68 -24.53 3.98 -8.47
CA SER A 68 -23.29 3.94 -7.67
C SER A 68 -22.95 2.53 -7.13
N ASP A 69 -23.97 1.67 -6.94
CA ASP A 69 -23.80 0.28 -6.51
C ASP A 69 -23.51 -0.71 -7.66
N ARG A 70 -23.49 -0.22 -8.92
CA ARG A 70 -23.28 -0.97 -10.17
C ARG A 70 -24.29 -2.07 -10.44
N ARG A 71 -25.46 -2.06 -9.76
CA ARG A 71 -26.49 -3.10 -9.93
C ARG A 71 -27.53 -2.76 -10.99
N GLY A 72 -27.49 -1.54 -11.53
CA GLY A 72 -28.47 -1.09 -12.51
C GLY A 72 -28.07 0.22 -13.19
N ARG A 73 -28.95 0.69 -14.05
CA ARG A 73 -28.73 1.89 -14.88
C ARG A 73 -30.02 2.70 -15.05
N SER A 74 -29.92 4.03 -15.02
CA SER A 74 -31.01 4.98 -15.28
C SER A 74 -30.97 5.50 -16.72
N THR A 75 -31.46 4.70 -17.68
CA THR A 75 -31.51 5.08 -19.10
C THR A 75 -32.86 5.67 -19.54
N SER A 76 -33.85 5.69 -18.64
CA SER A 76 -35.15 6.34 -18.80
C SER A 76 -35.21 7.61 -17.94
N PHE A 77 -35.93 8.63 -18.40
CA PHE A 77 -36.12 9.86 -17.60
C PHE A 77 -36.87 9.59 -16.28
N SER A 78 -37.71 8.55 -16.21
CA SER A 78 -38.43 8.17 -14.97
C SER A 78 -37.50 7.83 -13.81
N ASP A 79 -36.30 7.36 -14.12
CA ASP A 79 -35.33 6.87 -13.13
C ASP A 79 -34.20 7.88 -12.90
N TRP A 80 -34.30 9.05 -13.56
CA TRP A 80 -33.29 10.10 -13.49
C TRP A 80 -33.22 10.77 -12.13
N SER A 81 -34.36 11.02 -11.48
CA SER A 81 -34.39 11.64 -10.14
C SER A 81 -33.60 10.84 -9.10
N ARG A 82 -33.65 9.50 -9.18
CA ARG A 82 -32.82 8.62 -8.36
C ARG A 82 -31.34 8.81 -8.64
N ARG A 83 -30.91 8.66 -9.90
CA ARG A 83 -29.48 8.75 -10.25
C ARG A 83 -28.93 10.15 -9.99
N ARG A 84 -29.72 11.18 -10.27
CA ARG A 84 -29.43 12.58 -9.94
C ARG A 84 -29.20 12.75 -8.43
N SER A 85 -30.00 12.11 -7.58
CA SER A 85 -29.79 12.13 -6.13
C SER A 85 -28.48 11.43 -5.73
N GLU A 86 -28.15 10.29 -6.34
CA GLU A 86 -26.90 9.58 -6.07
C GLU A 86 -25.67 10.45 -6.41
N ILE A 87 -25.64 11.05 -7.61
CA ILE A 87 -24.58 11.96 -8.05
C ILE A 87 -24.48 13.18 -7.12
N GLN A 88 -25.62 13.76 -6.72
CA GLN A 88 -25.64 14.89 -5.80
C GLN A 88 -25.00 14.51 -4.46
N SER A 89 -25.35 13.36 -3.88
CA SER A 89 -24.76 12.89 -2.62
C SER A 89 -23.25 12.64 -2.74
N GLU A 90 -22.78 12.12 -3.88
CA GLU A 90 -21.35 11.93 -4.14
C GLU A 90 -20.60 13.28 -4.22
N ILE A 91 -21.13 14.27 -4.96
CA ILE A 91 -20.54 15.62 -5.06
C ILE A 91 -20.55 16.33 -3.70
N GLU A 92 -21.65 16.26 -2.97
CA GLU A 92 -21.74 16.86 -1.62
C GLU A 92 -20.78 16.19 -0.63
N HIS A 93 -20.60 14.86 -0.72
CA HIS A 93 -19.72 14.13 0.18
C HIS A 93 -18.23 14.35 -0.12
N PHE A 94 -17.81 14.21 -1.38
CA PHE A 94 -16.38 14.25 -1.73
C PHE A 94 -15.89 15.63 -2.20
N GLU A 95 -16.77 16.54 -2.63
CA GLU A 95 -16.35 17.80 -3.27
C GLU A 95 -16.61 19.07 -2.47
N ILE A 96 -17.85 19.30 -2.07
CA ILE A 96 -18.28 20.64 -1.62
C ILE A 96 -18.77 20.67 -0.17
N GLY A 97 -19.04 19.52 0.43
CA GLY A 97 -19.70 19.40 1.73
C GLY A 97 -21.23 19.38 1.60
N ASN A 98 -21.91 18.83 2.61
CA ASN A 98 -23.37 18.68 2.64
C ASN A 98 -24.07 20.05 2.55
N LYS A 99 -24.93 20.23 1.55
CA LYS A 99 -25.71 21.46 1.39
C LYS A 99 -26.92 21.42 2.31
N PRO A 100 -27.03 22.33 3.31
CA PRO A 100 -28.16 22.30 4.23
C PRO A 100 -29.51 22.42 3.49
N PRO A 101 -30.55 21.71 3.95
CA PRO A 101 -31.88 21.80 3.33
C PRO A 101 -32.53 23.17 3.57
N ARG A 102 -33.70 23.39 2.97
CA ARG A 102 -34.54 24.56 3.25
C ARG A 102 -34.82 24.67 4.77
N PRO A 103 -34.45 25.79 5.41
CA PRO A 103 -34.69 26.01 6.84
C PRO A 103 -36.18 26.10 7.18
N GLN A 104 -36.55 25.65 8.38
CA GLN A 104 -37.96 25.70 8.84
C GLN A 104 -38.41 27.13 9.15
N LEU A 105 -37.53 27.97 9.70
CA LEU A 105 -37.80 29.36 10.05
C LEU A 105 -37.18 30.27 9.00
N ILE A 106 -37.97 30.61 7.99
CA ILE A 106 -37.61 31.55 6.93
C ILE A 106 -38.74 32.55 6.70
N SER A 107 -38.38 33.82 6.49
CA SER A 107 -39.31 34.89 6.14
C SER A 107 -38.67 35.82 5.11
N ALA A 108 -39.50 36.54 4.36
CA ALA A 108 -39.01 37.49 3.38
C ALA A 108 -39.90 38.73 3.31
N SER A 109 -39.30 39.84 2.87
CA SER A 109 -39.98 41.10 2.60
C SER A 109 -39.38 41.75 1.37
N TYR A 110 -40.19 42.47 0.61
CA TYR A 110 -39.76 43.21 -0.56
C TYR A 110 -40.24 44.66 -0.45
N ALA A 111 -39.29 45.61 -0.52
CA ALA A 111 -39.58 47.03 -0.51
C ALA A 111 -38.49 47.79 -1.25
N ASP A 112 -38.87 48.87 -1.96
CA ASP A 112 -37.94 49.78 -2.64
C ASP A 112 -36.90 49.10 -3.56
N GLY A 113 -37.30 48.02 -4.25
CA GLY A 113 -36.42 47.27 -5.16
C GLY A 113 -35.42 46.33 -4.45
N LEU A 114 -35.59 46.09 -3.15
CA LEU A 114 -34.73 45.23 -2.35
C LEU A 114 -35.54 44.06 -1.75
N LEU A 115 -35.17 42.84 -2.11
CA LEU A 115 -35.62 41.64 -1.41
C LEU A 115 -34.73 41.42 -0.19
N LYS A 116 -35.33 41.25 0.98
CA LYS A 116 -34.66 40.84 2.21
C LYS A 116 -35.23 39.51 2.68
N VAL A 117 -34.37 38.50 2.82
CA VAL A 117 -34.69 37.17 3.33
C VAL A 117 -34.02 37.01 4.70
N GLU A 118 -34.78 36.58 5.69
CA GLU A 118 -34.27 36.28 7.03
C GLU A 118 -34.43 34.78 7.30
N VAL A 119 -33.31 34.14 7.61
CA VAL A 119 -33.21 32.71 7.87
C VAL A 119 -32.76 32.52 9.32
N THR A 120 -33.50 31.75 10.09
CA THR A 120 -33.18 31.42 11.47
C THR A 120 -32.96 29.92 11.64
N GLU A 121 -31.80 29.55 12.17
CA GLU A 121 -31.43 28.16 12.48
C GLU A 121 -30.54 28.17 13.73
N ASN A 122 -30.66 27.17 14.61
CA ASN A 122 -29.85 27.07 15.85
C ASN A 122 -29.86 28.35 16.73
N GLY A 123 -30.98 29.10 16.72
CA GLY A 123 -31.13 30.36 17.47
C GLY A 123 -30.33 31.54 16.92
N GLN A 124 -29.65 31.38 15.78
CA GLN A 124 -28.97 32.45 15.05
C GLN A 124 -29.79 32.86 13.83
N THR A 125 -29.67 34.12 13.41
CA THR A 125 -30.38 34.64 12.23
C THR A 125 -29.39 35.25 11.25
N LEU A 126 -29.48 34.84 9.99
CA LEU A 126 -28.76 35.42 8.87
C LEU A 126 -29.75 36.18 7.99
N SER A 127 -29.40 37.41 7.61
CA SER A 127 -30.18 38.20 6.67
C SER A 127 -29.45 38.30 5.33
N LEU A 128 -30.12 37.85 4.27
CA LEU A 128 -29.66 37.97 2.89
C LEU A 128 -30.46 39.06 2.18
N THR A 129 -29.78 39.89 1.41
CA THR A 129 -30.42 40.92 0.59
C THR A 129 -30.06 40.74 -0.88
N ALA A 130 -31.03 40.98 -1.77
CA ALA A 130 -30.84 40.96 -3.22
C ALA A 130 -31.56 42.16 -3.85
N LYS A 131 -30.83 42.94 -4.64
CA LYS A 131 -31.42 44.05 -5.42
C LYS A 131 -32.12 43.47 -6.64
N ILE A 132 -33.36 43.90 -6.86
CA ILE A 132 -34.19 43.47 -7.99
C ILE A 132 -34.49 44.68 -8.87
N GLU A 133 -34.17 44.57 -10.15
CA GLU A 133 -34.53 45.55 -11.17
C GLU A 133 -35.63 44.96 -12.05
N LEU A 134 -36.83 45.54 -11.94
CA LEU A 134 -38.00 45.15 -12.72
C LEU A 134 -38.01 45.89 -14.07
N PRO A 135 -38.41 45.22 -15.16
CA PRO A 135 -38.75 45.86 -16.42
C PRO A 135 -40.04 46.69 -16.32
N ASP A 136 -40.33 47.48 -17.35
CA ASP A 136 -41.60 48.19 -17.47
C ASP A 136 -42.76 47.20 -17.72
N GLY A 137 -43.85 47.33 -16.96
CA GLY A 137 -45.08 46.53 -17.13
C GLY A 137 -45.63 45.97 -15.82
N GLU A 138 -46.67 45.13 -15.91
CA GLU A 138 -47.36 44.53 -14.75
C GLU A 138 -46.79 43.15 -14.34
N GLY A 139 -45.97 42.52 -15.19
CA GLY A 139 -45.47 41.15 -14.97
C GLY A 139 -46.53 40.05 -15.14
N PRO A 140 -46.28 38.81 -14.64
CA PRO A 140 -45.03 38.39 -14.02
C PRO A 140 -43.87 38.39 -15.01
N PHE A 141 -42.67 38.69 -14.53
CA PHE A 141 -41.46 38.76 -15.35
C PHE A 141 -40.58 37.53 -15.15
N PRO A 142 -40.12 36.86 -16.21
CA PRO A 142 -38.95 35.99 -16.13
C PRO A 142 -37.78 36.75 -15.51
N ALA A 143 -36.88 36.05 -14.82
CA ALA A 143 -35.80 36.71 -14.11
C ALA A 143 -34.46 35.99 -14.23
N VAL A 144 -33.38 36.76 -14.17
CA VAL A 144 -32.01 36.24 -14.07
C VAL A 144 -31.43 36.61 -12.71
N ILE A 145 -30.92 35.62 -11.99
CA ILE A 145 -30.07 35.77 -10.82
C ILE A 145 -28.64 35.89 -11.32
N GLY A 146 -28.13 37.11 -11.35
CA GLY A 146 -26.75 37.40 -11.68
C GLY A 146 -25.88 37.44 -10.42
N ILE A 147 -24.75 36.75 -10.46
CA ILE A 147 -23.80 36.73 -9.34
C ILE A 147 -22.97 38.01 -9.33
N GLY A 148 -22.93 38.69 -8.18
CA GLY A 148 -22.26 39.97 -7.97
C GLY A 148 -23.04 41.18 -8.51
N GLN A 149 -23.62 41.08 -9.72
CA GLN A 149 -24.48 42.09 -10.34
C GLN A 149 -25.73 41.45 -10.95
N GLY A 150 -26.81 42.20 -11.17
CA GLY A 150 -28.09 41.64 -11.64
C GLY A 150 -28.01 40.83 -12.94
N SER A 151 -27.15 41.21 -13.90
CA SER A 151 -26.92 40.45 -15.14
C SER A 151 -25.69 39.55 -15.09
N GLY A 152 -25.02 39.44 -13.93
CA GLY A 152 -23.68 38.86 -13.81
C GLY A 152 -22.69 39.61 -14.69
N SER A 153 -22.09 38.88 -15.63
CA SER A 153 -21.20 39.39 -16.70
C SER A 153 -21.89 39.59 -18.05
N LEU A 154 -23.15 39.18 -18.20
CA LEU A 154 -23.86 39.31 -19.47
C LEU A 154 -24.17 40.78 -19.78
N PRO A 155 -24.13 41.19 -21.07
CA PRO A 155 -24.59 42.50 -21.49
C PRO A 155 -26.04 42.74 -21.08
N ARG A 156 -26.28 43.83 -20.32
CA ARG A 156 -27.60 44.15 -19.76
C ARG A 156 -28.69 44.30 -20.82
N ASP A 157 -28.33 44.72 -22.03
CA ASP A 157 -29.28 44.92 -23.12
C ASP A 157 -29.91 43.61 -23.61
N ILE A 158 -29.25 42.45 -23.45
CA ILE A 158 -29.83 41.15 -23.79
C ILE A 158 -31.10 40.89 -22.96
N LEU A 159 -31.06 41.21 -21.66
CA LEU A 159 -32.16 41.01 -20.72
C LEU A 159 -33.18 42.14 -20.78
N ALA A 160 -32.72 43.39 -20.81
CA ALA A 160 -33.59 44.56 -20.83
C ALA A 160 -34.47 44.60 -22.10
N SER A 161 -33.91 44.28 -23.28
CA SER A 161 -34.67 44.24 -24.54
C SER A 161 -35.73 43.11 -24.59
N ARG A 162 -35.66 42.17 -23.65
CA ARG A 162 -36.52 40.98 -23.56
C ARG A 162 -37.49 41.03 -22.39
N ASN A 163 -37.56 42.16 -21.68
CA ASN A 163 -38.45 42.36 -20.54
C ASN A 163 -38.21 41.34 -19.41
N ILE A 164 -36.93 41.08 -19.11
CA ILE A 164 -36.50 40.13 -18.09
C ILE A 164 -35.96 40.88 -16.88
N ALA A 165 -36.45 40.54 -15.69
CA ALA A 165 -36.00 41.11 -14.44
C ALA A 165 -34.58 40.64 -14.08
N THR A 166 -33.83 41.46 -13.35
CA THR A 166 -32.50 41.08 -12.87
C THR A 166 -32.43 41.09 -11.35
N ILE A 167 -31.75 40.10 -10.79
CA ILE A 167 -31.64 39.87 -9.35
C ILE A 167 -30.15 39.75 -9.02
N ALA A 168 -29.61 40.70 -8.26
CA ALA A 168 -28.19 40.71 -7.90
C ALA A 168 -27.96 39.85 -6.64
N PHE A 169 -27.27 38.72 -6.79
CA PHE A 169 -26.84 37.89 -5.67
C PHE A 169 -25.47 38.34 -5.15
N ASN A 170 -25.43 38.81 -3.91
CA ASN A 170 -24.17 39.11 -3.23
C ASN A 170 -23.74 37.93 -2.34
N PHE A 171 -22.84 37.12 -2.90
CA PHE A 171 -22.33 35.88 -2.32
C PHE A 171 -21.59 36.09 -0.98
N SER A 172 -20.99 37.27 -0.75
CA SER A 172 -20.24 37.56 0.48
C SER A 172 -21.12 37.65 1.73
N GLN A 173 -22.45 37.74 1.56
CA GLN A 173 -23.41 37.67 2.67
C GLN A 173 -23.54 36.25 3.23
N VAL A 174 -23.08 35.25 2.48
CA VAL A 174 -23.14 33.84 2.84
C VAL A 174 -21.75 33.33 3.18
N MET A 175 -20.81 33.54 2.25
CA MET A 175 -19.42 33.12 2.36
C MET A 175 -18.51 33.97 1.47
N SER A 176 -17.34 34.37 1.99
CA SER A 176 -16.30 35.07 1.21
C SER A 176 -15.65 34.15 0.16
N HIS A 177 -15.26 34.72 -0.98
CA HIS A 177 -14.48 34.01 -2.02
C HIS A 177 -13.08 33.56 -1.56
N THR A 178 -12.53 34.17 -0.52
CA THR A 178 -11.26 33.74 0.09
C THR A 178 -11.45 32.77 1.24
N GLN A 179 -12.68 32.64 1.76
CA GLN A 179 -13.11 31.89 2.95
C GLN A 179 -12.20 31.95 4.19
N LEU A 180 -12.75 32.29 5.35
CA LEU A 180 -12.17 32.02 6.65
C LEU A 180 -12.95 30.88 7.30
N ARG A 181 -12.49 29.63 7.11
CA ARG A 181 -13.19 28.41 7.56
C ARG A 181 -13.69 28.55 9.00
N GLY A 182 -14.97 28.19 9.21
CA GLY A 182 -15.66 28.30 10.50
C GLY A 182 -16.10 29.71 10.93
N ASN A 183 -15.72 30.76 10.20
CA ASN A 183 -16.00 32.16 10.56
C ASN A 183 -16.88 32.90 9.55
N GLU A 184 -17.43 32.19 8.56
CA GLU A 184 -18.30 32.78 7.55
C GLU A 184 -19.73 32.98 8.09
N PRO A 185 -20.52 33.91 7.51
CA PRO A 185 -21.88 34.16 7.96
C PRO A 185 -22.75 32.91 8.08
N ILE A 186 -22.64 31.97 7.12
CA ILE A 186 -23.38 30.70 7.14
C ILE A 186 -22.97 29.77 8.30
N ASN A 187 -21.71 29.80 8.76
CA ASN A 187 -21.26 28.97 9.89
C ASN A 187 -21.95 29.35 11.21
N ARG A 188 -22.52 30.55 11.31
CA ARG A 188 -23.33 30.92 12.49
C ARG A 188 -24.63 30.10 12.57
N LEU A 189 -25.20 29.76 11.41
CA LEU A 189 -26.39 28.91 11.33
C LEU A 189 -26.02 27.43 11.50
N TYR A 190 -24.88 27.02 10.92
CA TYR A 190 -24.41 25.63 10.90
C TYR A 190 -22.97 25.52 11.44
N PRO A 191 -22.76 25.61 12.76
CA PRO A 191 -21.42 25.67 13.35
C PRO A 191 -20.62 24.37 13.22
N ASP A 192 -21.29 23.23 13.03
CA ASP A 192 -20.63 21.92 12.90
C ASP A 192 -20.07 21.68 11.48
N GLN A 193 -20.47 22.49 10.50
CA GLN A 193 -20.01 22.36 9.10
C GLN A 193 -18.84 23.31 8.80
N VAL A 194 -17.78 23.23 9.60
CA VAL A 194 -16.60 24.12 9.51
C VAL A 194 -15.86 23.97 8.18
N SER A 195 -15.81 22.74 7.65
CA SER A 195 -15.03 22.41 6.45
C SER A 195 -15.79 22.61 5.12
N MET A 196 -17.05 23.05 5.17
CA MET A 196 -17.89 23.29 3.97
C MET A 196 -17.16 24.16 2.92
N GLY A 197 -17.29 23.79 1.64
CA GLY A 197 -16.81 24.59 0.51
C GLY A 197 -17.74 25.74 0.13
N ALA A 198 -17.18 26.78 -0.50
CA ALA A 198 -17.96 27.90 -1.00
C ALA A 198 -18.97 27.49 -2.08
N TYR A 199 -18.66 26.49 -2.90
CA TYR A 199 -19.60 25.93 -3.88
C TYR A 199 -20.71 25.06 -3.26
N CYS A 200 -20.71 24.83 -1.95
CA CYS A 200 -21.88 24.35 -1.22
C CYS A 200 -22.69 25.54 -0.64
N ALA A 201 -22.00 26.47 0.02
CA ALA A 201 -22.62 27.61 0.68
C ALA A 201 -23.32 28.60 -0.28
N TRP A 202 -22.72 28.91 -1.43
CA TRP A 202 -23.28 29.89 -2.35
C TRP A 202 -24.57 29.42 -3.04
N PRO A 203 -24.65 28.18 -3.57
CA PRO A 203 -25.92 27.61 -4.01
C PRO A 203 -26.99 27.61 -2.93
N TRP A 204 -26.65 27.29 -1.68
CA TRP A 204 -27.58 27.41 -0.55
C TRP A 204 -28.15 28.83 -0.46
N GLY A 205 -27.29 29.85 -0.52
CA GLY A 205 -27.72 31.25 -0.50
C GLY A 205 -28.66 31.62 -1.64
N ILE A 206 -28.38 31.14 -2.85
CA ILE A 206 -29.25 31.34 -4.02
C ILE A 206 -30.60 30.65 -3.81
N SER A 207 -30.62 29.42 -3.29
CA SER A 207 -31.85 28.72 -2.93
C SER A 207 -32.69 29.49 -1.91
N ARG A 208 -32.05 30.16 -0.93
CA ARG A 208 -32.75 31.04 0.03
C ARG A 208 -33.31 32.30 -0.62
N ILE A 209 -32.64 32.86 -1.64
CA ILE A 209 -33.20 33.96 -2.43
C ILE A 209 -34.46 33.49 -3.19
N ILE A 210 -34.44 32.30 -3.79
CA ILE A 210 -35.61 31.73 -4.48
C ILE A 210 -36.76 31.47 -3.49
N ASP A 211 -36.46 30.93 -2.29
CA ASP A 211 -37.45 30.81 -1.21
C ASP A 211 -38.06 32.18 -0.84
N GLY A 212 -37.23 33.22 -0.82
CA GLY A 212 -37.68 34.59 -0.59
C GLY A 212 -38.65 35.09 -1.65
N LEU A 213 -38.33 34.88 -2.93
CA LEU A 213 -39.22 35.23 -4.06
C LEU A 213 -40.56 34.51 -3.98
N GLU A 214 -40.57 33.22 -3.59
CA GLU A 214 -41.80 32.45 -3.36
C GLU A 214 -42.68 33.07 -2.26
N LEU A 215 -42.06 33.53 -1.18
CA LEU A 215 -42.75 34.10 -0.02
C LEU A 215 -43.34 35.48 -0.30
N VAL A 216 -42.73 36.28 -1.18
CA VAL A 216 -43.19 37.63 -1.53
C VAL A 216 -43.89 37.69 -2.90
N LYS A 217 -44.27 36.56 -3.49
CA LYS A 217 -44.84 36.47 -4.84
C LYS A 217 -46.07 37.35 -5.08
N ASP A 218 -46.81 37.67 -4.02
CA ASP A 218 -48.01 38.52 -4.08
C ASP A 218 -47.64 40.02 -4.18
N ASP A 219 -46.45 40.41 -3.72
CA ASP A 219 -45.92 41.78 -3.75
C ASP A 219 -44.90 42.02 -4.88
N LEU A 220 -44.35 40.94 -5.43
CA LEU A 220 -43.26 40.96 -6.41
C LEU A 220 -43.60 40.04 -7.59
N PRO A 221 -43.96 40.59 -8.78
CA PRO A 221 -44.45 39.80 -9.91
C PRO A 221 -43.29 39.15 -10.68
N ILE A 222 -42.60 38.18 -10.07
CA ILE A 222 -41.56 37.38 -10.72
C ILE A 222 -42.13 36.01 -11.12
N ASP A 223 -41.85 35.59 -12.34
CA ASP A 223 -42.22 34.28 -12.85
C ASP A 223 -41.21 33.22 -12.36
N LEU A 224 -41.59 32.51 -11.31
CA LEU A 224 -40.76 31.47 -10.69
C LEU A 224 -40.56 30.22 -11.58
N GLN A 225 -41.31 30.08 -12.67
CA GLN A 225 -41.11 28.99 -13.63
C GLN A 225 -40.05 29.32 -14.69
N HIS A 226 -39.63 30.59 -14.76
CA HIS A 226 -38.67 31.08 -15.76
C HIS A 226 -37.56 31.88 -15.08
N LEU A 227 -36.86 31.21 -14.15
CA LEU A 227 -35.66 31.72 -13.48
C LEU A 227 -34.39 31.21 -14.17
N ALA A 228 -33.43 32.10 -14.38
CA ALA A 228 -32.08 31.73 -14.77
C ALA A 228 -31.04 32.12 -13.72
N VAL A 229 -29.87 31.48 -13.76
CA VAL A 229 -28.69 31.88 -12.99
C VAL A 229 -27.49 32.06 -13.92
N THR A 230 -26.67 33.08 -13.66
CA THR A 230 -25.45 33.32 -14.45
C THR A 230 -24.33 34.01 -13.67
N GLY A 231 -23.11 33.78 -14.12
CA GLY A 231 -21.89 34.40 -13.64
C GLY A 231 -20.70 34.02 -14.54
N CYS A 232 -19.56 34.69 -14.34
CA CYS A 232 -18.33 34.39 -15.05
C CYS A 232 -17.19 33.93 -14.14
N SER A 233 -16.31 33.05 -14.62
CA SER A 233 -15.14 32.58 -13.89
C SER A 233 -15.55 31.84 -12.62
N PHE A 234 -15.04 32.20 -11.43
CA PHE A 234 -15.51 31.61 -10.17
C PHE A 234 -17.04 31.77 -9.97
N ALA A 235 -17.63 32.87 -10.48
CA ALA A 235 -19.07 33.04 -10.46
C ALA A 235 -19.77 32.17 -11.52
N GLY A 236 -19.09 31.80 -12.61
CA GLY A 236 -19.61 30.83 -13.59
C GLY A 236 -19.67 29.42 -13.00
N LYS A 237 -18.67 29.03 -12.20
CA LYS A 237 -18.68 27.81 -11.40
C LYS A 237 -19.87 27.83 -10.42
N MET A 238 -20.02 28.92 -9.67
CA MET A 238 -21.14 29.09 -8.73
C MET A 238 -22.51 29.03 -9.44
N ALA A 239 -22.66 29.60 -10.63
CA ALA A 239 -23.89 29.50 -11.41
C ALA A 239 -24.19 28.04 -11.79
N LEU A 240 -23.16 27.28 -12.18
CA LEU A 240 -23.31 25.86 -12.48
C LEU A 240 -23.75 25.05 -11.25
N PHE A 241 -23.09 25.21 -10.09
CA PHE A 241 -23.50 24.54 -8.85
C PHE A 241 -24.89 24.94 -8.38
N ALA A 242 -25.27 26.23 -8.52
CA ALA A 242 -26.63 26.67 -8.22
C ALA A 242 -27.65 25.99 -9.12
N GLY A 243 -27.38 25.97 -10.42
CA GLY A 243 -28.15 25.22 -11.40
C GLY A 243 -28.25 23.75 -11.05
N ALA A 244 -27.15 23.10 -10.66
CA ALA A 244 -27.10 21.69 -10.32
C ALA A 244 -27.89 21.37 -9.03
N LEU A 245 -27.80 22.21 -8.00
CA LEU A 245 -28.31 21.93 -6.64
C LEU A 245 -29.64 22.60 -6.28
N ASP A 246 -30.25 23.32 -7.23
CA ASP A 246 -31.61 23.85 -7.10
C ASP A 246 -32.42 23.63 -8.39
N GLU A 247 -33.38 22.71 -8.31
CA GLU A 247 -34.22 22.29 -9.43
C GLU A 247 -35.26 23.33 -9.88
N ARG A 248 -35.38 24.46 -9.16
CA ARG A 248 -36.27 25.57 -9.52
C ARG A 248 -35.66 26.54 -10.55
N ILE A 249 -34.39 26.34 -10.92
CA ILE A 249 -33.70 27.16 -11.93
C ILE A 249 -33.94 26.56 -13.32
N ALA A 250 -34.70 27.22 -14.16
CA ALA A 250 -35.06 26.74 -15.51
C ALA A 250 -33.89 26.81 -16.51
N LEU A 251 -33.01 27.81 -16.38
CA LEU A 251 -31.86 28.02 -17.26
C LEU A 251 -30.58 28.37 -16.48
N THR A 252 -29.53 27.58 -16.69
CA THR A 252 -28.19 27.87 -16.16
C THR A 252 -27.28 28.36 -17.27
N ILE A 253 -26.62 29.50 -17.08
CA ILE A 253 -25.62 30.04 -18.03
C ILE A 253 -24.29 30.16 -17.30
N ALA A 254 -23.41 29.18 -17.50
CA ALA A 254 -22.06 29.16 -16.93
C ALA A 254 -21.08 29.76 -17.93
N GLN A 255 -20.61 31.00 -17.67
CA GLN A 255 -19.65 31.68 -18.53
C GLN A 255 -18.21 31.48 -18.02
N GLU A 256 -17.33 31.00 -18.88
CA GLU A 256 -15.88 30.89 -18.65
C GLU A 256 -15.56 30.27 -17.27
N SER A 257 -16.30 29.23 -16.89
CA SER A 257 -16.26 28.65 -15.54
C SER A 257 -14.96 27.89 -15.28
N GLY A 258 -14.39 27.25 -16.30
CA GLY A 258 -13.11 26.56 -16.26
C GLY A 258 -13.04 25.33 -15.33
N GLY A 259 -11.84 24.99 -14.84
CA GLY A 259 -11.58 23.87 -13.93
C GLY A 259 -12.23 24.06 -12.57
N GLY A 260 -13.03 23.12 -12.08
CA GLY A 260 -13.93 23.33 -10.94
C GLY A 260 -15.31 23.89 -11.33
N GLY A 261 -15.60 23.90 -12.63
CA GLY A 261 -16.88 24.28 -13.21
C GLY A 261 -17.27 23.33 -14.34
N ALA A 262 -17.07 23.74 -15.60
CA ALA A 262 -17.46 22.90 -16.74
C ALA A 262 -16.38 21.88 -17.14
N ALA A 263 -15.11 22.16 -16.86
CA ALA A 263 -14.01 21.26 -17.19
C ALA A 263 -13.95 20.08 -16.22
N ALA A 264 -13.74 18.88 -16.76
CA ALA A 264 -13.63 17.65 -16.00
C ALA A 264 -12.26 17.54 -15.32
N TRP A 265 -12.23 17.10 -14.06
CA TRP A 265 -11.00 16.89 -13.30
C TRP A 265 -10.07 15.91 -14.01
N ARG A 266 -10.59 14.75 -14.44
CA ARG A 266 -9.79 13.72 -15.14
C ARG A 266 -9.14 14.20 -16.42
N VAL A 267 -9.86 14.98 -17.22
CA VAL A 267 -9.34 15.44 -18.51
C VAL A 267 -8.34 16.56 -18.28
N SER A 268 -8.59 17.46 -17.33
CA SER A 268 -7.66 18.55 -16.99
C SER A 268 -6.30 18.04 -16.51
N GLU A 269 -6.23 16.92 -15.77
CA GLU A 269 -4.94 16.30 -15.37
C GLU A 269 -4.12 15.75 -16.55
N THR A 270 -4.71 15.66 -17.75
CA THR A 270 -3.98 15.23 -18.98
C THR A 270 -3.51 16.40 -19.84
N LEU A 271 -3.79 17.63 -19.42
CA LEU A 271 -3.43 18.86 -20.13
C LEU A 271 -2.29 19.57 -19.39
N GLY A 272 -1.66 20.53 -20.06
CA GLY A 272 -0.51 21.28 -19.53
C GLY A 272 -0.89 22.28 -18.42
N ASN A 273 -0.72 23.57 -18.68
CA ASN A 273 -0.81 24.60 -17.63
C ASN A 273 -2.26 25.07 -17.39
N VAL A 274 -3.12 24.13 -17.01
CA VAL A 274 -4.55 24.36 -16.78
C VAL A 274 -4.94 24.28 -15.30
N GLU A 275 -6.13 24.78 -14.93
CA GLU A 275 -6.71 24.61 -13.59
C GLU A 275 -7.10 23.14 -13.36
N THR A 276 -6.30 22.41 -12.58
CA THR A 276 -6.57 21.03 -12.13
C THR A 276 -7.10 20.98 -10.69
N LEU A 277 -7.49 19.81 -10.20
CA LEU A 277 -8.00 19.67 -8.82
C LEU A 277 -6.95 20.12 -7.80
N GLY A 278 -5.69 19.73 -7.99
CA GLY A 278 -4.59 20.14 -7.09
C GLY A 278 -4.15 21.60 -7.25
N LYS A 279 -4.57 22.30 -8.32
CA LYS A 279 -4.15 23.67 -8.65
C LYS A 279 -5.26 24.72 -8.48
N THR A 280 -6.48 24.32 -8.15
CA THR A 280 -7.59 25.24 -7.88
C THR A 280 -7.52 25.84 -6.47
N ASN A 281 -8.41 26.77 -6.14
CA ASN A 281 -8.43 27.41 -4.83
C ASN A 281 -9.17 26.55 -3.78
N HIS A 282 -8.44 26.14 -2.76
CA HIS A 282 -8.96 25.28 -1.68
C HIS A 282 -10.12 25.90 -0.89
N ALA A 283 -10.24 27.23 -0.87
CA ALA A 283 -11.33 27.92 -0.21
C ALA A 283 -12.70 27.66 -0.84
N TRP A 284 -12.76 27.20 -2.09
CA TRP A 284 -14.03 27.01 -2.79
C TRP A 284 -14.65 25.63 -2.60
N PHE A 285 -13.88 24.65 -2.13
CA PHE A 285 -14.26 23.25 -2.02
C PHE A 285 -14.13 22.74 -0.57
N LEU A 286 -14.64 21.54 -0.32
CA LEU A 286 -14.44 20.78 0.90
C LEU A 286 -12.93 20.54 1.10
N GLU A 287 -12.44 20.72 2.32
CA GLU A 287 -11.00 20.56 2.60
C GLU A 287 -10.50 19.15 2.26
N ASP A 288 -11.32 18.14 2.55
CA ASP A 288 -10.99 16.75 2.28
C ASP A 288 -10.99 16.41 0.78
N MET A 289 -11.55 17.24 -0.11
CA MET A 289 -11.50 17.00 -1.56
C MET A 289 -10.05 16.91 -2.07
N PHE A 290 -9.13 17.64 -1.46
CA PHE A 290 -7.74 17.72 -1.93
C PHE A 290 -6.93 16.45 -1.69
N GLN A 291 -7.48 15.48 -0.96
CA GLN A 291 -6.91 14.12 -0.92
C GLN A 291 -6.92 13.43 -2.30
N PHE A 292 -7.74 13.91 -3.24
CA PHE A 292 -7.80 13.43 -4.62
C PHE A 292 -6.82 14.15 -5.56
N ALA A 293 -5.98 15.08 -5.06
CA ALA A 293 -4.97 15.74 -5.88
C ALA A 293 -3.96 14.71 -6.42
N GLY A 294 -3.84 14.62 -7.75
CA GLY A 294 -3.05 13.58 -8.41
C GLY A 294 -3.69 12.17 -8.42
N ALA A 295 -4.94 12.04 -7.97
CA ALA A 295 -5.70 10.78 -7.94
C ALA A 295 -7.18 11.00 -8.33
N VAL A 296 -7.45 11.93 -9.24
CA VAL A 296 -8.81 12.34 -9.67
C VAL A 296 -9.60 11.18 -10.26
N GLU A 297 -8.93 10.15 -10.78
CA GLU A 297 -9.54 8.93 -11.31
C GLU A 297 -10.28 8.11 -10.24
N LYS A 298 -10.02 8.35 -8.95
CA LYS A 298 -10.76 7.73 -7.84
C LYS A 298 -12.07 8.43 -7.49
N LEU A 299 -12.30 9.67 -7.91
CA LEU A 299 -13.58 10.35 -7.63
C LEU A 299 -14.74 9.55 -8.26
N PRO A 300 -15.82 9.23 -7.55
CA PRO A 300 -16.90 8.41 -8.14
C PRO A 300 -17.73 9.16 -9.19
N TYR A 301 -17.50 10.46 -9.36
CA TYR A 301 -18.12 11.33 -10.36
C TYR A 301 -17.04 12.17 -11.09
N ASP A 302 -17.48 12.97 -12.07
CA ASP A 302 -16.73 14.11 -12.61
C ASP A 302 -17.67 15.28 -12.99
N HIS A 303 -17.15 16.41 -13.47
CA HIS A 303 -17.95 17.63 -13.68
C HIS A 303 -18.91 17.56 -14.88
N HIS A 304 -18.83 16.53 -15.73
CA HIS A 304 -19.90 16.23 -16.69
C HIS A 304 -21.17 15.76 -15.99
N GLU A 305 -21.05 15.07 -14.84
CA GLU A 305 -22.17 14.68 -13.99
C GLU A 305 -22.70 15.85 -13.15
N LEU A 306 -21.83 16.77 -12.70
CA LEU A 306 -22.27 18.05 -12.13
C LEU A 306 -23.16 18.81 -13.12
N MET A 307 -22.75 18.90 -14.39
CA MET A 307 -23.60 19.45 -15.45
C MET A 307 -24.88 18.64 -15.61
N ALA A 308 -24.78 17.30 -15.65
CA ALA A 308 -25.95 16.44 -15.78
C ALA A 308 -27.00 16.65 -14.68
N LEU A 309 -26.63 17.02 -13.44
CA LEU A 309 -27.58 17.38 -12.38
C LEU A 309 -28.56 18.51 -12.77
N VAL A 310 -28.22 19.32 -13.78
CA VAL A 310 -29.13 20.33 -14.36
C VAL A 310 -30.25 19.66 -15.18
N ALA A 311 -29.99 18.53 -15.83
CA ALA A 311 -30.98 17.81 -16.62
C ALA A 311 -32.21 17.44 -15.77
N PRO A 312 -33.43 17.61 -16.30
CA PRO A 312 -33.78 17.93 -17.70
C PRO A 312 -33.82 19.43 -18.04
N ARG A 313 -33.41 20.31 -17.14
CA ARG A 313 -33.53 21.77 -17.30
C ARG A 313 -32.46 22.27 -18.29
N ALA A 314 -32.50 23.55 -18.64
CA ALA A 314 -31.64 24.09 -19.68
C ALA A 314 -30.26 24.52 -19.14
N LEU A 315 -29.21 24.21 -19.89
CA LEU A 315 -27.82 24.59 -19.56
C LEU A 315 -27.10 25.09 -20.81
N LEU A 316 -26.51 26.29 -20.70
CA LEU A 316 -25.60 26.87 -21.67
C LEU A 316 -24.22 27.08 -21.04
N VAL A 317 -23.19 26.48 -21.62
CA VAL A 317 -21.79 26.67 -21.22
C VAL A 317 -21.07 27.55 -22.25
N LEU A 318 -20.36 28.58 -21.78
CA LEU A 318 -19.55 29.45 -22.64
C LEU A 318 -18.09 29.34 -22.23
N GLY A 319 -17.17 29.22 -23.18
CA GLY A 319 -15.72 29.10 -22.95
C GLY A 319 -14.90 30.10 -23.75
N ASN A 320 -13.63 30.27 -23.35
CA ASN A 320 -12.68 31.20 -23.96
C ASN A 320 -11.25 30.59 -23.99
N PRO A 321 -10.87 29.95 -25.11
CA PRO A 321 -9.63 29.21 -25.20
C PRO A 321 -8.38 30.10 -25.31
N ASP A 322 -8.51 31.44 -25.29
CA ASP A 322 -7.38 32.35 -25.13
C ASP A 322 -6.76 32.24 -23.72
N TYR A 323 -7.50 31.72 -22.75
CA TYR A 323 -7.06 31.54 -21.36
C TYR A 323 -6.88 30.05 -21.06
N GLU A 324 -5.67 29.55 -21.28
CA GLU A 324 -5.29 28.15 -21.04
C GLU A 324 -5.75 27.64 -19.66
N TRP A 325 -5.66 28.47 -18.63
CA TRP A 325 -6.08 28.16 -17.26
C TRP A 325 -7.53 27.65 -17.16
N LEU A 326 -8.43 28.07 -18.06
CA LEU A 326 -9.83 27.62 -18.07
C LEU A 326 -9.99 26.16 -18.50
N ALA A 327 -8.96 25.50 -19.05
CA ALA A 327 -9.03 24.11 -19.48
C ALA A 327 -10.19 23.86 -20.47
N ASP A 328 -10.45 24.77 -21.41
CA ASP A 328 -11.62 24.68 -22.31
C ASP A 328 -11.61 23.43 -23.20
N GLU A 329 -10.45 22.83 -23.47
CA GLU A 329 -10.35 21.51 -24.10
C GLU A 329 -10.99 20.42 -23.23
N SER A 330 -10.70 20.42 -21.94
CA SER A 330 -11.37 19.56 -20.93
C SER A 330 -12.86 19.90 -20.82
N GLY A 331 -13.20 21.19 -20.81
CA GLY A 331 -14.58 21.68 -20.85
C GLY A 331 -15.35 21.16 -22.07
N TYR A 332 -14.72 21.12 -23.24
CA TYR A 332 -15.30 20.54 -24.45
C TYR A 332 -15.61 19.05 -24.28
N VAL A 333 -14.66 18.25 -23.80
CA VAL A 333 -14.88 16.80 -23.55
C VAL A 333 -16.03 16.60 -22.57
N SER A 334 -16.01 17.32 -21.45
CA SER A 334 -17.03 17.28 -20.40
C SER A 334 -18.41 17.67 -20.91
N CYS A 335 -18.50 18.73 -21.72
CA CYS A 335 -19.76 19.16 -22.35
C CYS A 335 -20.31 18.10 -23.31
N ARG A 336 -19.44 17.45 -24.11
CA ARG A 336 -19.86 16.38 -25.02
C ARG A 336 -20.40 15.18 -24.26
N ALA A 337 -19.75 14.80 -23.16
CA ALA A 337 -20.18 13.72 -22.28
C ALA A 337 -21.52 14.03 -21.59
N ALA A 338 -21.65 15.21 -20.98
CA ALA A 338 -22.89 15.64 -20.32
C ALA A 338 -24.08 15.68 -21.30
N HIS A 339 -23.85 16.12 -22.55
CA HIS A 339 -24.89 16.20 -23.58
C HIS A 339 -25.58 14.85 -23.86
N GLU A 340 -24.88 13.72 -23.65
CA GLU A 340 -25.47 12.39 -23.83
C GLU A 340 -26.66 12.13 -22.90
N VAL A 341 -26.70 12.75 -21.71
CA VAL A 341 -27.84 12.65 -20.79
C VAL A 341 -29.09 13.31 -21.39
N TRP A 342 -28.97 14.52 -21.93
CA TRP A 342 -30.08 15.20 -22.60
C TRP A 342 -30.50 14.48 -23.90
N LYS A 343 -29.55 13.91 -24.64
CA LYS A 343 -29.87 13.10 -25.84
C LYS A 343 -30.66 11.85 -25.48
N ALA A 344 -30.26 11.13 -24.42
CA ALA A 344 -30.96 9.94 -23.93
C ALA A 344 -32.43 10.23 -23.58
N PHE A 345 -32.71 11.42 -23.03
CA PHE A 345 -34.06 11.86 -22.69
C PHE A 345 -34.81 12.52 -23.85
N GLY A 346 -34.22 12.62 -25.05
CA GLY A 346 -34.86 13.23 -26.23
C GLY A 346 -35.02 14.75 -26.15
N ILE A 347 -34.23 15.42 -25.31
CA ILE A 347 -34.26 16.88 -25.04
C ILE A 347 -32.88 17.50 -25.30
N ALA A 348 -32.17 16.99 -26.30
CA ALA A 348 -30.81 17.40 -26.65
C ALA A 348 -30.66 18.91 -26.92
N ASP A 349 -31.75 19.60 -27.24
CA ASP A 349 -31.79 21.04 -27.49
C ASP A 349 -31.80 21.89 -26.21
N ARG A 350 -31.90 21.29 -25.02
CA ARG A 350 -31.81 22.00 -23.72
C ARG A 350 -30.38 22.14 -23.20
N PHE A 351 -29.41 21.47 -23.81
CA PHE A 351 -27.99 21.62 -23.48
C PHE A 351 -27.22 22.15 -24.69
N GLY A 352 -26.37 23.16 -24.47
CA GLY A 352 -25.52 23.72 -25.50
C GLY A 352 -24.22 24.27 -24.94
N PHE A 353 -23.20 24.31 -25.77
CA PHE A 353 -21.92 24.90 -25.42
C PHE A 353 -21.32 25.70 -26.58
N SER A 354 -20.63 26.79 -26.26
CA SER A 354 -19.97 27.66 -27.23
C SER A 354 -18.63 28.13 -26.69
N ILE A 355 -17.53 27.68 -27.30
CA ILE A 355 -16.17 28.01 -26.89
C ILE A 355 -15.51 28.77 -28.03
N VAL A 356 -15.19 30.05 -27.81
CA VAL A 356 -14.73 30.96 -28.86
C VAL A 356 -13.60 31.84 -28.32
N ALA A 357 -12.53 32.01 -29.11
CA ALA A 357 -11.37 32.84 -28.78
C ALA A 357 -11.54 34.29 -29.26
N GLY A 358 -10.55 35.14 -28.97
CA GLY A 358 -10.43 36.49 -29.51
C GLY A 358 -11.10 37.57 -28.66
N HIS A 359 -11.32 37.33 -27.36
CA HIS A 359 -11.94 38.30 -26.48
C HIS A 359 -11.39 38.28 -25.04
N PRO A 360 -11.43 39.42 -24.32
CA PRO A 360 -11.04 39.48 -22.92
C PRO A 360 -11.87 38.54 -22.02
N HIS A 361 -11.24 38.06 -20.94
CA HIS A 361 -11.89 37.24 -19.91
C HIS A 361 -13.16 37.91 -19.38
N CYS A 362 -14.23 37.13 -19.25
CA CYS A 362 -15.55 37.55 -18.79
C CYS A 362 -16.30 38.55 -19.66
N GLN A 363 -15.83 38.83 -20.87
CA GLN A 363 -16.56 39.64 -21.84
C GLN A 363 -17.28 38.74 -22.84
N LEU A 364 -18.61 38.83 -22.91
CA LEU A 364 -19.37 38.11 -23.94
C LEU A 364 -19.05 38.68 -25.35
N PRO A 365 -18.44 37.90 -26.26
CA PRO A 365 -18.15 38.34 -27.62
C PRO A 365 -19.39 38.33 -28.51
N ASN A 366 -19.33 39.03 -29.64
CA ASN A 366 -20.44 39.06 -30.60
C ASN A 366 -20.76 37.67 -31.17
N GLU A 367 -19.76 36.79 -31.22
CA GLU A 367 -19.80 35.44 -31.76
C GLU A 367 -20.53 34.43 -30.85
N GLN A 368 -20.64 34.74 -29.55
CA GLN A 368 -21.37 33.96 -28.52
C GLN A 368 -22.70 34.62 -28.11
N ARG A 369 -22.91 35.89 -28.46
CA ARG A 369 -24.14 36.62 -28.12
C ARG A 369 -25.41 35.95 -28.66
N PRO A 370 -25.49 35.53 -29.95
CA PRO A 370 -26.68 34.86 -30.48
C PRO A 370 -27.06 33.59 -29.71
N GLU A 371 -26.08 32.89 -29.13
CA GLU A 371 -26.27 31.66 -28.37
C GLU A 371 -26.98 31.93 -27.05
N VAL A 372 -26.52 32.94 -26.31
CA VAL A 372 -27.16 33.41 -25.06
C VAL A 372 -28.57 33.87 -25.36
N GLU A 373 -28.75 34.68 -26.40
CA GLU A 373 -30.06 35.18 -26.82
C GLU A 373 -31.03 34.05 -27.18
N ALA A 374 -30.54 33.00 -27.85
CA ALA A 374 -31.35 31.85 -28.23
C ALA A 374 -31.85 31.05 -27.01
N PHE A 375 -30.97 30.77 -26.05
CA PHE A 375 -31.33 30.05 -24.83
C PHE A 375 -32.30 30.87 -23.95
N VAL A 376 -32.04 32.17 -23.79
CA VAL A 376 -32.94 33.08 -23.08
C VAL A 376 -34.32 33.11 -23.75
N ASP A 377 -34.36 33.28 -25.07
CA ASP A 377 -35.60 33.35 -25.84
C ASP A 377 -36.42 32.06 -25.71
N LYS A 378 -35.77 30.90 -25.73
CA LYS A 378 -36.47 29.62 -25.68
C LYS A 378 -36.92 29.25 -24.27
N PHE A 379 -36.03 29.36 -23.29
CA PHE A 379 -36.23 28.79 -21.95
C PHE A 379 -36.72 29.79 -20.92
N LEU A 380 -36.65 31.10 -21.18
CA LEU A 380 -37.26 32.11 -20.31
C LEU A 380 -38.50 32.76 -20.94
N LEU A 381 -38.59 32.83 -22.27
CA LEU A 381 -39.72 33.46 -22.97
C LEU A 381 -40.62 32.46 -23.72
N GLY A 382 -40.33 31.16 -23.67
CA GLY A 382 -41.15 30.12 -24.28
C GLY A 382 -41.19 30.14 -25.82
N LYS A 383 -40.20 30.75 -26.49
CA LYS A 383 -40.16 30.81 -27.96
C LYS A 383 -39.71 29.46 -28.56
N ALA A 384 -40.65 28.53 -28.73
CA ALA A 384 -40.40 27.13 -29.08
C ALA A 384 -39.58 26.88 -30.38
N ASN A 385 -39.65 27.77 -31.37
CA ASN A 385 -38.99 27.60 -32.68
C ASN A 385 -37.53 28.10 -32.73
N VAL A 386 -36.99 28.56 -31.61
CA VAL A 386 -35.60 29.02 -31.53
C VAL A 386 -34.65 27.83 -31.52
N ASN A 387 -33.63 27.87 -32.37
CA ASN A 387 -32.60 26.82 -32.43
C ASN A 387 -31.60 27.00 -31.28
N THR A 388 -31.53 26.00 -30.42
CA THR A 388 -30.62 25.93 -29.26
C THR A 388 -29.67 24.73 -29.33
N SER A 389 -29.59 24.05 -30.48
CA SER A 389 -28.58 23.01 -30.73
C SER A 389 -27.23 23.65 -31.04
N ILE A 390 -26.49 24.00 -29.99
CA ILE A 390 -25.25 24.79 -30.05
C ILE A 390 -24.08 23.95 -29.56
N THR A 391 -23.08 23.74 -30.43
CA THR A 391 -21.86 22.96 -30.16
C THR A 391 -20.66 23.63 -30.82
N LYS A 392 -20.39 24.92 -30.54
CA LYS A 392 -19.28 25.67 -31.15
C LYS A 392 -17.98 25.44 -30.37
N HIS A 393 -16.90 25.07 -31.05
CA HIS A 393 -15.57 24.87 -30.43
C HIS A 393 -14.44 24.87 -31.47
N PRO A 394 -13.17 25.06 -31.06
CA PRO A 394 -12.00 24.89 -31.93
C PRO A 394 -11.33 23.49 -31.86
N PHE A 395 -11.84 22.58 -31.01
CA PHE A 395 -11.18 21.33 -30.62
C PHE A 395 -11.46 20.10 -31.52
N ASP A 396 -11.50 20.27 -32.85
CA ASP A 396 -11.78 19.16 -33.78
C ASP A 396 -10.74 18.01 -33.74
N HIS A 397 -9.57 18.28 -33.17
CA HIS A 397 -8.47 17.33 -33.03
C HIS A 397 -8.58 16.46 -31.76
N VAL A 398 -9.49 16.79 -30.84
CA VAL A 398 -9.63 16.12 -29.55
C VAL A 398 -10.51 14.89 -29.71
N GLU A 399 -9.98 13.72 -29.35
CA GLU A 399 -10.69 12.44 -29.39
C GLU A 399 -11.65 12.29 -28.20
N HIS A 400 -12.60 13.21 -28.05
CA HIS A 400 -13.48 13.32 -26.88
C HIS A 400 -14.30 12.05 -26.61
N GLU A 401 -14.66 11.27 -27.64
CA GLU A 401 -15.43 10.03 -27.52
C GLU A 401 -14.74 8.96 -26.65
N LEU A 402 -13.40 8.94 -26.61
CA LEU A 402 -12.66 7.95 -25.81
C LEU A 402 -13.00 8.02 -24.31
N TRP A 403 -13.39 9.21 -23.84
CA TRP A 403 -13.62 9.48 -22.43
C TRP A 403 -14.95 8.95 -21.92
N TYR A 404 -15.91 8.68 -22.80
CA TYR A 404 -17.26 8.26 -22.43
C TYR A 404 -17.82 7.15 -23.34
N ASP A 405 -16.92 6.44 -24.01
CA ASP A 405 -17.28 5.34 -24.90
C ASP A 405 -17.91 4.17 -24.14
N GLY A 406 -18.95 3.57 -24.72
CA GLY A 406 -19.61 2.40 -24.17
C GLY A 406 -20.81 2.67 -23.25
N TRP A 407 -21.08 3.91 -22.83
CA TRP A 407 -22.23 4.22 -21.95
C TRP A 407 -23.59 3.83 -22.56
N THR A 408 -23.73 3.97 -23.89
CA THR A 408 -25.00 3.66 -24.57
C THR A 408 -25.11 2.20 -25.01
N THR A 409 -23.98 1.51 -25.20
CA THR A 409 -23.91 0.11 -25.67
C THR A 409 -23.69 -0.89 -24.54
N GLY A 410 -23.27 -0.44 -23.36
CA GLY A 410 -22.85 -1.26 -22.23
C GLY A 410 -21.46 -1.87 -22.37
N THR A 411 -20.73 -1.56 -23.45
CA THR A 411 -19.37 -2.05 -23.70
C THR A 411 -18.55 -0.99 -24.41
N SER A 412 -17.42 -0.58 -23.81
CA SER A 412 -16.43 0.27 -24.46
C SER A 412 -15.68 -0.50 -25.56
N SER A 413 -15.41 0.18 -26.66
CA SER A 413 -14.54 -0.22 -27.76
C SER A 413 -13.05 0.04 -27.47
N PHE A 414 -12.73 0.83 -26.44
CA PHE A 414 -11.37 1.05 -25.97
C PHE A 414 -10.96 0.00 -24.93
N PRO A 415 -9.69 -0.45 -24.92
CA PRO A 415 -9.20 -1.37 -23.91
C PRO A 415 -9.13 -0.68 -22.55
N THR A 416 -9.49 -1.40 -21.47
CA THR A 416 -9.10 -1.05 -20.10
C THR A 416 -7.62 -1.38 -19.88
N ALA A 417 -6.98 -0.81 -18.85
CA ALA A 417 -5.59 -1.12 -18.49
C ALA A 417 -5.35 -2.63 -18.28
N ASP A 418 -6.35 -3.34 -17.71
CA ASP A 418 -6.31 -4.80 -17.49
C ASP A 418 -6.74 -5.64 -18.71
N SER A 419 -6.99 -5.01 -19.86
CA SER A 419 -7.48 -5.72 -21.03
C SER A 419 -6.42 -6.67 -21.59
N LYS A 420 -6.77 -7.96 -21.70
CA LYS A 420 -5.91 -9.00 -22.30
C LYS A 420 -5.50 -8.74 -23.76
N ASN A 421 -6.08 -7.74 -24.42
CA ASN A 421 -5.79 -7.36 -25.80
C ASN A 421 -4.98 -6.05 -25.91
N LEU A 422 -4.46 -5.54 -24.79
CA LEU A 422 -3.59 -4.38 -24.77
C LEU A 422 -2.19 -4.75 -25.29
N GLU A 423 -1.65 -3.92 -26.16
CA GLU A 423 -0.26 -4.01 -26.61
C GLU A 423 0.48 -2.74 -26.20
N THR A 424 1.60 -2.91 -25.48
CA THR A 424 2.41 -1.84 -24.92
C THR A 424 3.89 -2.21 -25.08
N LEU A 425 4.69 -1.26 -25.58
CA LEU A 425 6.11 -1.41 -25.88
C LEU A 425 6.88 -0.28 -25.20
N ASN A 426 7.91 -0.61 -24.42
CA ASN A 426 8.64 0.35 -23.59
C ASN A 426 10.13 0.37 -23.90
N PHE A 427 10.71 1.56 -23.87
CA PHE A 427 12.09 1.80 -24.24
C PHE A 427 12.75 2.79 -23.29
N GLU A 428 13.85 2.37 -22.67
CA GLU A 428 14.83 3.25 -22.01
C GLU A 428 15.63 3.99 -23.07
N VAL A 429 15.47 5.31 -23.17
CA VAL A 429 15.91 6.05 -24.35
C VAL A 429 17.44 6.06 -24.44
N GLU A 430 18.15 6.11 -23.32
CA GLU A 430 19.60 6.01 -23.21
C GLU A 430 20.15 4.61 -23.55
N SER A 431 19.28 3.60 -23.65
CA SER A 431 19.62 2.25 -24.15
C SER A 431 19.35 2.08 -25.65
N THR A 432 18.81 3.10 -26.32
CA THR A 432 18.52 3.08 -27.77
C THR A 432 19.65 3.66 -28.61
N ALA A 433 19.51 3.60 -29.95
CA ALA A 433 20.46 4.24 -30.84
C ALA A 433 20.20 5.75 -30.94
N TYR A 434 21.07 6.56 -30.35
CA TYR A 434 21.05 8.02 -30.42
C TYR A 434 22.31 8.59 -31.08
N GLY A 435 22.16 9.74 -31.72
CA GLY A 435 23.24 10.46 -32.37
C GLY A 435 24.17 11.22 -31.42
N SER A 436 25.32 11.65 -31.91
CA SER A 436 26.40 12.26 -31.10
C SER A 436 26.06 13.58 -30.42
N ASP A 437 25.00 14.26 -30.86
CA ASP A 437 24.58 15.54 -30.29
C ASP A 437 23.80 15.36 -28.99
N TRP A 438 23.30 14.14 -28.74
CA TRP A 438 22.70 13.75 -27.46
C TRP A 438 23.78 13.42 -26.42
N GLN A 439 23.44 13.61 -25.15
CA GLN A 439 24.26 13.25 -24.02
C GLN A 439 23.42 12.59 -22.93
N VAL A 440 24.01 11.59 -22.28
CA VAL A 440 23.41 10.91 -21.13
C VAL A 440 23.79 11.66 -19.87
N ILE A 441 22.79 12.00 -19.05
CA ILE A 441 22.96 12.66 -17.76
C ILE A 441 22.41 11.75 -16.67
N SER A 442 23.09 11.70 -15.52
CA SER A 442 22.60 10.97 -14.35
C SER A 442 21.62 11.82 -13.55
N ASP A 443 20.48 11.22 -13.21
CA ASP A 443 19.46 11.80 -12.36
C ASP A 443 18.77 10.66 -11.61
N PRO A 444 18.82 10.61 -10.27
CA PRO A 444 18.18 9.55 -9.50
C PRO A 444 16.65 9.51 -9.65
N GLU A 445 16.00 10.58 -10.13
CA GLU A 445 14.56 10.63 -10.38
C GLU A 445 14.17 10.16 -11.80
N ALA A 446 15.16 10.05 -12.70
CA ALA A 446 15.00 9.43 -14.01
C ALA A 446 14.99 7.89 -13.88
N SER A 447 14.28 7.20 -14.77
CA SER A 447 14.27 5.74 -14.77
C SER A 447 15.67 5.22 -15.13
N GLY A 448 16.08 4.10 -14.52
CA GLY A 448 17.47 3.63 -14.62
C GLY A 448 18.53 4.61 -14.09
N GLY A 449 18.13 5.70 -13.42
CA GLY A 449 19.00 6.75 -12.87
C GLY A 449 19.64 7.66 -13.93
N LYS A 450 19.15 7.66 -15.17
CA LYS A 450 19.75 8.41 -16.30
C LYS A 450 18.71 8.86 -17.31
N TYR A 451 19.00 9.94 -18.03
CA TYR A 451 18.17 10.42 -19.13
C TYR A 451 19.01 10.96 -20.29
N LEU A 452 18.38 11.18 -21.44
CA LEU A 452 18.97 11.89 -22.57
C LEU A 452 18.54 13.35 -22.61
N THR A 453 19.50 14.23 -22.86
CA THR A 453 19.26 15.61 -23.27
C THR A 453 20.20 15.95 -24.42
N ILE A 454 19.88 16.99 -25.19
CA ILE A 454 20.77 17.47 -26.24
C ILE A 454 21.91 18.30 -25.60
N ARG A 455 23.02 18.41 -26.31
CA ARG A 455 24.13 19.27 -25.87
C ARG A 455 23.73 20.75 -25.91
N PRO A 456 24.16 21.55 -24.91
CA PRO A 456 23.84 22.98 -24.87
C PRO A 456 24.25 23.73 -26.14
N GLY A 457 23.39 24.65 -26.58
CA GLY A 457 23.54 25.50 -27.76
C GLY A 457 22.91 24.94 -29.04
N LEU A 458 22.29 23.76 -29.01
CA LEU A 458 21.73 23.10 -30.20
C LEU A 458 20.19 23.19 -30.24
N ASN A 459 19.67 24.13 -31.04
CA ASN A 459 18.24 24.38 -31.21
C ASN A 459 17.81 24.29 -32.68
N SER A 460 16.67 23.66 -32.97
CA SER A 460 16.09 23.53 -34.31
C SER A 460 14.55 23.69 -34.34
N PRO A 461 13.99 24.84 -33.91
CA PRO A 461 12.54 25.03 -33.73
C PRO A 461 11.72 25.08 -35.03
N LYS A 462 12.36 25.24 -36.19
CA LYS A 462 11.67 25.46 -37.48
C LYS A 462 11.54 24.21 -38.35
N ALA A 463 12.44 23.25 -38.19
CA ALA A 463 12.47 22.00 -38.94
C ALA A 463 13.33 20.97 -38.21
N ALA A 464 13.06 19.68 -38.41
CA ALA A 464 13.90 18.62 -37.86
C ALA A 464 15.34 18.69 -38.44
N PRO A 465 16.38 18.43 -37.63
CA PRO A 465 17.76 18.30 -38.10
C PRO A 465 17.88 17.30 -39.25
N SER A 466 18.70 17.62 -40.26
CA SER A 466 18.88 16.77 -41.45
C SER A 466 19.95 15.69 -41.30
N ASP A 467 20.83 15.81 -40.30
CA ASP A 467 21.87 14.85 -39.99
C ASP A 467 21.43 13.84 -38.92
N LYS A 468 22.13 12.70 -38.87
CA LYS A 468 21.81 11.62 -37.91
C LYS A 468 22.32 11.90 -36.50
N SER A 469 23.14 12.94 -36.30
CA SER A 469 23.73 13.27 -35.00
C SER A 469 22.69 13.81 -34.02
N GLY A 470 21.62 14.45 -34.52
CA GLY A 470 20.49 14.94 -33.74
C GLY A 470 19.35 13.96 -33.51
N ALA A 471 19.45 12.71 -33.97
CA ALA A 471 18.33 11.77 -34.00
C ALA A 471 18.46 10.63 -32.99
N ILE A 472 17.32 10.19 -32.44
CA ILE A 472 17.12 8.96 -31.68
C ILE A 472 16.28 8.03 -32.55
N THR A 473 16.67 6.76 -32.67
CA THR A 473 15.98 5.77 -33.50
C THR A 473 15.64 4.54 -32.69
N ILE A 474 14.34 4.21 -32.64
CA ILE A 474 13.79 3.10 -31.86
C ILE A 474 13.06 2.15 -32.82
N PRO A 475 13.63 0.99 -33.16
CA PRO A 475 12.91 -0.05 -33.88
C PRO A 475 11.94 -0.76 -32.93
N PHE A 476 10.72 -1.04 -33.39
CA PHE A 476 9.72 -1.74 -32.60
C PHE A 476 8.83 -2.64 -33.48
N GLU A 477 8.30 -3.71 -32.91
CA GLU A 477 7.38 -4.62 -33.61
C GLU A 477 5.99 -4.49 -33.02
N THR A 478 4.96 -4.40 -33.87
CA THR A 478 3.57 -4.47 -33.45
C THR A 478 2.93 -5.76 -33.93
N THR A 479 1.96 -6.27 -33.18
CA THR A 479 1.26 -7.53 -33.46
C THR A 479 -0.19 -7.31 -33.92
N GLN A 480 -0.71 -6.09 -33.79
CA GLN A 480 -2.10 -5.75 -34.08
C GLN A 480 -2.25 -4.59 -35.06
N ALA A 481 -3.33 -4.60 -35.86
CA ALA A 481 -3.72 -3.47 -36.69
C ALA A 481 -4.59 -2.51 -35.89
N LYS A 482 -3.98 -1.54 -35.19
CA LYS A 482 -4.66 -0.61 -34.26
C LYS A 482 -4.07 0.79 -34.30
N LYS A 483 -4.75 1.74 -33.65
CA LYS A 483 -4.14 3.02 -33.24
C LYS A 483 -3.21 2.76 -32.05
N TYR A 484 -2.01 3.33 -32.12
CA TYR A 484 -1.03 3.37 -31.05
C TYR A 484 -0.77 4.81 -30.65
N TYR A 485 -0.71 5.02 -29.35
CA TYR A 485 -0.40 6.26 -28.68
C TYR A 485 1.06 6.20 -28.26
N VAL A 486 1.85 7.18 -28.68
CA VAL A 486 3.27 7.31 -28.36
C VAL A 486 3.39 8.34 -27.24
N PHE A 487 3.98 7.94 -26.13
CA PHE A 487 4.23 8.78 -24.96
C PHE A 487 5.73 8.84 -24.66
N ALA A 488 6.17 9.96 -24.08
CA ALA A 488 7.51 10.13 -23.52
C ALA A 488 7.40 10.42 -22.02
N ARG A 489 8.27 9.82 -21.21
CA ARG A 489 8.56 10.35 -19.87
C ARG A 489 9.60 11.45 -20.07
N ALA A 490 9.21 12.69 -19.81
CA ALA A 490 10.00 13.88 -20.12
C ALA A 490 10.00 14.86 -18.95
N ASN A 491 11.05 15.68 -18.88
CA ASN A 491 11.12 16.83 -18.00
C ASN A 491 11.40 18.07 -18.86
N CYS A 492 10.38 18.92 -19.01
CA CYS A 492 10.33 20.06 -19.91
C CYS A 492 10.03 21.33 -19.09
N PRO A 493 11.06 21.97 -18.51
CA PRO A 493 10.86 22.94 -17.42
C PRO A 493 10.39 24.34 -17.87
N SER A 494 10.39 24.63 -19.17
CA SER A 494 10.09 25.96 -19.71
C SER A 494 9.41 25.88 -21.07
N ALA A 495 8.68 26.93 -21.45
CA ALA A 495 8.02 27.03 -22.76
C ALA A 495 9.01 27.15 -23.94
N ASP A 496 10.29 27.42 -23.66
CA ASP A 496 11.37 27.42 -24.65
C ASP A 496 12.10 26.06 -24.68
N ASP A 497 11.71 25.10 -23.83
CA ASP A 497 12.35 23.81 -23.60
C ASP A 497 11.31 22.67 -23.50
N ASP A 498 10.32 22.67 -24.39
CA ASP A 498 9.12 21.81 -24.26
C ASP A 498 8.77 20.99 -25.51
N SER A 499 9.76 20.70 -26.37
CA SER A 499 9.43 20.17 -27.69
C SER A 499 10.44 19.20 -28.33
N PHE A 500 9.90 18.31 -29.17
CA PHE A 500 10.63 17.33 -29.97
C PHE A 500 10.06 17.23 -31.39
N TRP A 501 10.90 16.85 -32.36
CA TRP A 501 10.45 16.42 -33.69
C TRP A 501 10.26 14.91 -33.71
N ILE A 502 9.13 14.44 -34.24
CA ILE A 502 8.78 13.01 -34.20
C ILE A 502 8.25 12.54 -35.56
N LYS A 503 8.66 11.34 -35.96
CA LYS A 503 8.03 10.59 -37.05
C LYS A 503 8.04 9.09 -36.77
N VAL A 504 7.08 8.38 -37.34
CA VAL A 504 7.03 6.91 -37.34
C VAL A 504 7.12 6.43 -38.79
N ASP A 505 8.01 5.48 -39.05
CA ASP A 505 8.36 4.97 -40.37
C ASP A 505 8.78 6.09 -41.35
N ASP A 506 8.29 6.04 -42.58
CA ASP A 506 8.60 6.99 -43.65
C ASP A 506 7.72 8.26 -43.63
N ASN A 507 7.00 8.51 -42.52
CA ASN A 507 6.18 9.71 -42.37
C ASN A 507 7.03 10.99 -42.26
N HIS A 508 6.39 12.14 -42.50
CA HIS A 508 7.01 13.44 -42.27
C HIS A 508 7.14 13.72 -40.77
N PHE A 509 8.18 14.47 -40.39
CA PHE A 509 8.32 14.96 -39.03
C PHE A 509 7.18 15.91 -38.66
N SER A 510 6.60 15.72 -37.48
CA SER A 510 5.69 16.64 -36.80
C SER A 510 6.32 17.11 -35.50
N ALA A 511 5.98 18.33 -35.07
CA ALA A 511 6.39 18.83 -33.76
C ALA A 511 5.44 18.28 -32.68
N ALA A 512 5.99 17.70 -31.63
CA ALA A 512 5.34 17.59 -30.33
C ALA A 512 5.84 18.78 -29.50
N ASN A 513 4.95 19.72 -29.18
CA ASN A 513 5.28 21.03 -28.63
C ASN A 513 4.31 21.39 -27.50
N GLY A 514 4.70 22.26 -26.58
CA GLY A 514 3.85 22.59 -25.43
C GLY A 514 3.85 21.49 -24.37
N LEU A 515 4.94 20.72 -24.28
CA LEU A 515 5.06 19.58 -23.37
C LEU A 515 5.52 19.98 -21.96
N GLY A 516 5.25 21.21 -21.51
CA GLY A 516 5.76 21.73 -20.24
C GLY A 516 5.37 20.84 -19.05
N THR A 517 6.34 20.45 -18.23
CA THR A 517 6.18 19.58 -17.06
C THR A 517 6.82 20.20 -15.81
N ASN A 518 6.47 19.71 -14.62
CA ASN A 518 7.13 20.06 -13.36
C ASN A 518 7.84 18.85 -12.76
N GLY A 519 8.95 18.45 -13.38
CA GLY A 519 9.65 17.19 -13.10
C GLY A 519 9.40 16.14 -14.17
N TRP A 520 9.63 14.87 -13.84
CA TRP A 520 9.47 13.75 -14.77
C TRP A 520 8.02 13.30 -14.90
N GLU A 521 7.39 13.60 -16.02
CA GLU A 521 5.97 13.28 -16.29
C GLU A 521 5.81 12.58 -17.64
N TRP A 522 4.77 11.75 -17.77
CA TRP A 522 4.41 11.14 -19.06
C TRP A 522 3.61 12.12 -19.92
N VAL A 523 4.16 12.49 -21.06
CA VAL A 523 3.52 13.38 -22.04
C VAL A 523 3.19 12.62 -23.32
N LYS A 524 2.01 12.89 -23.91
CA LYS A 524 1.62 12.31 -25.20
C LYS A 524 2.35 13.02 -26.32
N LEU A 525 3.05 12.25 -27.13
CA LEU A 525 3.83 12.76 -28.26
C LEU A 525 3.03 12.77 -29.57
N THR A 526 2.42 11.64 -29.92
CA THR A 526 1.64 11.49 -31.16
C THR A 526 0.74 10.26 -31.09
N VAL A 527 -0.19 10.16 -32.05
CA VAL A 527 -1.02 8.97 -32.29
C VAL A 527 -0.81 8.50 -33.73
N VAL A 528 -0.67 7.20 -33.93
CA VAL A 528 -0.42 6.61 -35.26
C VAL A 528 -1.20 5.31 -35.44
N ALA A 529 -1.80 5.11 -36.61
CA ALA A 529 -2.42 3.83 -36.96
C ALA A 529 -1.37 2.90 -37.59
N LEU A 530 -1.11 1.76 -36.97
CA LEU A 530 -0.10 0.79 -37.40
C LEU A 530 -0.72 -0.53 -37.80
N LYS A 531 0.04 -1.33 -38.57
CA LYS A 531 -0.31 -2.70 -38.97
C LYS A 531 0.69 -3.65 -38.33
N PRO A 532 0.37 -4.94 -38.11
CA PRO A 532 1.33 -5.89 -37.57
C PRO A 532 2.62 -5.93 -38.39
N GLY A 533 3.77 -5.86 -37.71
CA GLY A 533 5.10 -5.89 -38.31
C GLY A 533 6.09 -4.93 -37.66
N MET A 534 7.28 -4.85 -38.25
CA MET A 534 8.36 -3.96 -37.82
C MET A 534 8.11 -2.52 -38.23
N HIS A 535 8.33 -1.61 -37.30
CA HIS A 535 8.24 -0.17 -37.43
C HIS A 535 9.47 0.52 -36.85
N THR A 536 9.59 1.82 -37.09
CA THR A 536 10.67 2.64 -36.52
C THR A 536 10.14 4.00 -36.07
N LEU A 537 10.31 4.30 -34.79
CA LEU A 537 10.11 5.64 -34.25
C LEU A 537 11.43 6.41 -34.40
N THR A 538 11.38 7.60 -35.01
CA THR A 538 12.51 8.52 -35.06
C THR A 538 12.14 9.80 -34.33
N MET A 539 12.95 10.18 -33.35
CA MET A 539 12.85 11.46 -32.65
C MET A 539 14.07 12.32 -32.95
N ALA A 540 13.91 13.64 -32.99
CA ALA A 540 15.02 14.58 -33.11
C ALA A 540 14.81 15.79 -32.21
N TYR A 541 15.89 16.41 -31.78
CA TYR A 541 15.83 17.57 -30.89
C TYR A 541 15.19 18.78 -31.60
N ARG A 542 14.42 19.55 -30.83
CA ARG A 542 13.88 20.84 -31.27
C ARG A 542 14.48 21.96 -30.41
N GLU A 543 14.58 21.75 -29.11
CA GLU A 543 15.19 22.68 -28.14
C GLU A 543 16.16 21.96 -27.19
N ASP A 544 17.05 22.69 -26.49
CA ASP A 544 18.15 22.13 -25.70
C ASP A 544 17.96 21.91 -24.21
N GLY A 545 16.88 22.40 -23.61
CA GLY A 545 16.49 22.09 -22.24
C GLY A 545 15.42 21.01 -22.11
N ALA A 546 14.93 20.42 -23.20
CA ALA A 546 13.94 19.33 -23.15
C ALA A 546 14.63 18.00 -22.80
N HIS A 547 14.26 17.40 -21.68
CA HIS A 547 14.87 16.15 -21.19
C HIS A 547 13.98 14.95 -21.47
N LEU A 548 14.58 13.83 -21.88
CA LEU A 548 13.88 12.62 -22.31
C LEU A 548 14.41 11.38 -21.58
N ASP A 549 13.52 10.67 -20.90
CA ASP A 549 13.83 9.51 -20.06
C ASP A 549 13.38 8.21 -20.74
N ARG A 550 12.06 8.04 -20.92
CA ARG A 550 11.45 6.81 -21.48
C ARG A 550 10.51 7.08 -22.63
N ILE A 551 10.30 6.06 -23.47
CA ILE A 551 9.26 6.03 -24.49
C ILE A 551 8.35 4.83 -24.28
N ALA A 552 7.03 5.09 -24.35
CA ALA A 552 6.01 4.05 -24.35
C ALA A 552 5.15 4.16 -25.62
N ILE A 553 4.96 3.04 -26.31
CA ILE A 553 4.09 2.91 -27.49
C ILE A 553 3.00 1.92 -27.14
N THR A 554 1.76 2.39 -26.98
CA THR A 554 0.67 1.56 -26.45
C THR A 554 -0.64 1.74 -27.20
N THR A 555 -1.49 0.71 -27.21
CA THR A 555 -2.88 0.83 -27.67
C THR A 555 -3.81 1.48 -26.62
N TYR A 556 -3.30 1.86 -25.44
CA TYR A 556 -4.06 2.52 -24.39
C TYR A 556 -4.01 4.06 -24.52
N PRO A 557 -5.16 4.76 -24.54
CA PRO A 557 -5.18 6.19 -24.84
C PRO A 557 -4.88 7.12 -23.65
N PHE A 558 -5.00 6.65 -22.39
CA PHE A 558 -4.98 7.51 -21.19
C PHE A 558 -3.59 7.79 -20.61
N GLY A 559 -2.55 7.52 -21.37
CA GLY A 559 -1.19 7.59 -20.84
C GLY A 559 -0.77 6.25 -20.27
N PRO A 560 0.54 6.04 -20.15
CA PRO A 560 1.04 4.69 -20.00
C PRO A 560 1.23 4.34 -18.49
N THR A 561 0.94 5.28 -17.59
CA THR A 561 0.88 5.08 -16.13
C THR A 561 -0.21 4.10 -15.72
N GLY A 562 0.12 3.07 -14.95
CA GLY A 562 -0.79 1.97 -14.63
C GLY A 562 -0.76 0.82 -15.67
N LEU A 563 0.08 0.89 -16.70
CA LEU A 563 0.20 -0.17 -17.71
C LEU A 563 1.42 -1.07 -17.47
N PRO A 564 1.26 -2.40 -17.65
CA PRO A 564 2.35 -3.36 -17.51
C PRO A 564 3.63 -2.95 -18.24
N GLY A 565 4.71 -2.79 -17.48
CA GLY A 565 6.06 -2.51 -17.98
C GLY A 565 6.35 -1.08 -18.45
N VAL A 566 5.42 -0.13 -18.36
CA VAL A 566 5.64 1.27 -18.74
C VAL A 566 6.22 2.05 -17.58
N ASP A 567 5.47 2.06 -16.52
CA ASP A 567 5.83 2.60 -15.25
C ASP A 567 6.83 1.60 -14.69
N ASP A 568 7.99 2.05 -14.21
CA ASP A 568 8.65 1.22 -13.22
C ASP A 568 7.71 1.01 -12.00
N SER A 569 6.64 1.81 -11.85
CA SER A 569 5.47 1.52 -11.01
C SER A 569 4.57 0.34 -11.43
N ASP A 570 4.69 -0.20 -12.66
CA ASP A 570 3.99 -1.41 -13.15
C ASP A 570 4.94 -2.49 -13.68
N ALA A 571 6.24 -2.30 -13.48
CA ALA A 571 7.15 -3.40 -13.22
C ALA A 571 7.14 -3.76 -11.73
N GLU A 572 6.00 -3.63 -11.01
CA GLU A 572 5.99 -3.63 -9.55
C GLU A 572 7.21 -2.87 -9.02
N SER A 573 7.23 -1.52 -9.04
CA SER A 573 8.19 -0.80 -8.19
C SER A 573 7.78 -1.12 -6.76
N VAL A 574 8.32 -2.22 -6.28
CA VAL A 574 8.93 -2.41 -4.98
C VAL A 574 9.80 -1.17 -4.71
N SER A 575 9.16 -0.03 -4.42
CA SER A 575 9.71 0.94 -3.47
C SER A 575 9.74 0.16 -2.17
N SER A 576 10.87 -0.49 -1.91
CA SER A 576 11.13 -1.47 -0.83
C SER A 576 9.87 -2.14 -0.31
N SER A 577 9.50 -3.27 -0.92
CA SER A 577 8.66 -4.29 -0.30
C SER A 577 7.54 -3.73 0.60
N MET A 578 6.46 -3.18 0.02
CA MET A 578 5.17 -3.63 0.55
C MET A 578 4.94 -5.02 -0.01
N ASP A 579 5.72 -5.87 0.61
CA ASP A 579 5.56 -7.26 0.68
C ASP A 579 4.07 -7.65 0.62
N ARG A 580 3.60 -8.27 -0.46
CA ARG A 580 2.21 -8.78 -0.52
C ARG A 580 1.95 -9.89 0.50
N ARG A 581 2.98 -10.38 1.18
CA ARG A 581 2.86 -11.37 2.26
C ARG A 581 2.05 -10.74 3.39
N SER A 582 0.97 -11.41 3.74
CA SER A 582 0.14 -11.07 4.89
C SER A 582 0.34 -12.11 5.99
N LEU A 583 0.56 -11.67 7.22
CA LEU A 583 0.82 -12.57 8.34
C LEU A 583 -0.44 -13.36 8.71
N LYS A 584 -1.61 -12.69 8.76
CA LYS A 584 -2.91 -13.35 8.95
C LYS A 584 -3.21 -14.39 7.86
N ASP A 585 -2.84 -14.12 6.61
CA ASP A 585 -3.06 -15.08 5.52
C ASP A 585 -2.12 -16.28 5.62
N ALA A 586 -0.86 -16.06 6.03
CA ALA A 586 0.12 -17.14 6.24
C ALA A 586 -0.31 -18.09 7.37
N VAL A 587 -0.81 -17.52 8.47
CA VAL A 587 -1.38 -18.30 9.57
C VAL A 587 -2.65 -19.02 9.13
N GLY A 588 -3.50 -18.35 8.35
CA GLY A 588 -4.75 -18.91 7.83
C GLY A 588 -5.69 -19.32 8.96
N SER A 589 -6.28 -20.52 8.86
CA SER A 589 -7.30 -20.97 9.83
C SER A 589 -6.73 -21.56 11.13
N ARG A 590 -5.42 -21.45 11.40
CA ARG A 590 -4.77 -22.07 12.57
C ARG A 590 -5.16 -21.37 13.87
N PHE A 591 -5.01 -20.05 13.89
CA PHE A 591 -5.34 -19.16 15.00
C PHE A 591 -5.43 -17.73 14.46
N LYS A 592 -6.03 -16.81 15.22
CA LYS A 592 -6.09 -15.40 14.82
C LYS A 592 -4.75 -14.70 15.03
N VAL A 593 -4.39 -13.79 14.14
CA VAL A 593 -3.22 -12.90 14.33
C VAL A 593 -3.70 -11.52 14.73
N GLY A 594 -3.16 -10.98 15.82
CA GLY A 594 -3.55 -9.66 16.32
C GLY A 594 -2.39 -8.76 16.69
N VAL A 595 -2.72 -7.53 17.07
CA VAL A 595 -1.74 -6.55 17.55
C VAL A 595 -2.38 -5.61 18.58
N GLY A 596 -1.63 -5.32 19.64
CA GLY A 596 -1.95 -4.27 20.61
C GLY A 596 -1.37 -2.94 20.16
N VAL A 597 -2.22 -1.92 20.01
CA VAL A 597 -1.82 -0.56 19.62
C VAL A 597 -2.58 0.49 20.42
N GLY A 598 -1.93 1.63 20.68
CA GLY A 598 -2.58 2.80 21.25
C GLY A 598 -3.56 3.44 20.26
N HIS A 599 -4.66 4.03 20.75
CA HIS A 599 -5.70 4.62 19.89
C HIS A 599 -5.22 5.66 18.86
N ARG A 600 -4.12 6.35 19.12
CA ARG A 600 -3.54 7.34 18.19
C ARG A 600 -2.78 6.72 17.03
N VAL A 601 -2.33 5.47 17.16
CA VAL A 601 -1.65 4.74 16.08
C VAL A 601 -2.60 4.59 14.88
N LEU A 602 -3.91 4.48 15.15
CA LEU A 602 -4.94 4.36 14.12
C LEU A 602 -5.15 5.63 13.30
N GLU A 603 -4.66 6.78 13.77
CA GLU A 603 -4.74 8.07 13.08
C GLU A 603 -3.62 8.23 12.03
N ASN A 604 -2.58 7.37 12.06
CA ASN A 604 -1.52 7.33 11.05
C ASN A 604 -1.91 6.39 9.90
N SER A 605 -1.92 6.90 8.67
CA SER A 605 -2.37 6.14 7.48
C SER A 605 -1.52 4.91 7.18
N ASP A 606 -0.21 4.99 7.40
CA ASP A 606 0.74 3.93 7.08
C ASP A 606 0.66 2.80 8.12
N ASP A 607 0.54 3.17 9.39
CA ASP A 607 0.32 2.20 10.48
C ASP A 607 -1.04 1.50 10.32
N ALA A 608 -2.09 2.25 9.96
CA ALA A 608 -3.40 1.69 9.68
C ALA A 608 -3.38 0.72 8.47
N ALA A 609 -2.55 1.00 7.46
CA ALA A 609 -2.36 0.11 6.31
C ALA A 609 -1.68 -1.20 6.72
N LEU A 610 -0.59 -1.13 7.50
CA LEU A 610 0.11 -2.29 8.02
C LEU A 610 -0.82 -3.14 8.91
N ILE A 611 -1.65 -2.49 9.73
CA ILE A 611 -2.67 -3.14 10.56
C ILE A 611 -3.65 -3.95 9.69
N ARG A 612 -4.28 -3.30 8.70
CA ARG A 612 -5.22 -3.96 7.78
C ARG A 612 -4.59 -5.14 7.06
N GLN A 613 -3.32 -5.01 6.68
CA GLN A 613 -2.63 -6.02 5.92
C GLN A 613 -2.34 -7.28 6.74
N HIS A 614 -1.78 -7.14 7.95
CA HIS A 614 -1.19 -8.28 8.66
C HIS A 614 -2.08 -8.87 9.77
N PHE A 615 -3.10 -8.15 10.25
CA PHE A 615 -3.82 -8.52 11.47
C PHE A 615 -5.34 -8.61 11.28
N GLU A 616 -5.99 -9.43 12.12
CA GLU A 616 -7.45 -9.66 12.14
C GLU A 616 -8.12 -9.08 13.37
N ILE A 617 -7.40 -8.94 14.48
CA ILE A 617 -7.96 -8.59 15.79
C ILE A 617 -7.05 -7.62 16.55
N LEU A 618 -7.63 -6.54 17.08
CA LEU A 618 -6.90 -5.43 17.70
C LEU A 618 -7.17 -5.30 19.19
N THR A 619 -6.10 -5.01 19.95
CA THR A 619 -6.18 -4.73 21.39
C THR A 619 -5.96 -3.22 21.65
N PRO A 620 -6.93 -2.50 22.25
CA PRO A 620 -6.91 -1.04 22.45
C PRO A 620 -6.03 -0.57 23.63
N GLU A 621 -4.82 -1.13 23.74
CA GLU A 621 -3.83 -0.94 24.81
C GLU A 621 -4.40 -0.32 26.10
N ASN A 622 -4.21 0.97 26.32
CA ASN A 622 -4.52 1.64 27.58
C ASN A 622 -5.86 2.38 27.57
N CYS A 623 -6.44 2.70 26.40
CA CYS A 623 -7.66 3.51 26.37
C CYS A 623 -8.89 2.77 26.89
N MET A 624 -8.87 1.43 26.87
CA MET A 624 -9.97 0.59 27.36
C MET A 624 -9.77 0.06 28.78
N LYS A 625 -8.60 0.26 29.38
CA LYS A 625 -8.31 -0.15 30.77
C LYS A 625 -9.19 0.62 31.76
N PRO A 626 -9.38 0.12 33.01
CA PRO A 626 -10.35 0.71 33.94
C PRO A 626 -10.14 2.21 34.22
N GLN A 627 -8.89 2.66 34.37
CA GLN A 627 -8.55 4.09 34.53
C GLN A 627 -8.86 4.93 33.27
N GLY A 628 -8.79 4.32 32.09
CA GLY A 628 -9.10 4.96 30.81
C GLY A 628 -10.61 5.22 30.66
N ILE A 629 -11.43 4.23 31.00
CA ILE A 629 -12.89 4.26 30.76
C ILE A 629 -13.71 4.71 31.97
N HIS A 630 -13.36 4.32 33.20
CA HIS A 630 -14.21 4.50 34.38
C HIS A 630 -13.46 5.20 35.53
N PRO A 631 -13.06 6.48 35.34
CA PRO A 631 -12.19 7.19 36.28
C PRO A 631 -12.87 7.68 37.57
N ALA A 632 -14.20 7.66 37.66
CA ALA A 632 -14.96 7.93 38.90
C ALA A 632 -16.26 7.11 38.89
N GLU A 633 -16.86 6.86 40.07
CA GLU A 633 -18.04 5.97 40.23
C GLU A 633 -19.23 6.35 39.33
N ASP A 634 -19.37 7.63 39.02
CA ASP A 634 -20.44 8.22 38.21
C ASP A 634 -19.93 8.87 36.92
N ARG A 635 -18.67 8.64 36.53
CA ARG A 635 -18.05 9.28 35.35
C ARG A 635 -17.38 8.27 34.42
N TRP A 636 -17.78 8.33 33.15
CA TRP A 636 -17.27 7.49 32.08
C TRP A 636 -16.53 8.30 31.01
N ARG A 637 -15.59 7.67 30.32
CA ARG A 637 -14.79 8.22 29.21
C ARG A 637 -14.70 7.19 28.10
N PHE A 638 -15.68 7.19 27.20
CA PHE A 638 -15.72 6.23 26.10
C PHE A 638 -15.10 6.76 24.81
N GLU A 639 -14.86 8.06 24.69
CA GLU A 639 -14.56 8.72 23.41
C GLU A 639 -13.35 8.13 22.67
N ALA A 640 -12.28 7.80 23.39
CA ALA A 640 -11.09 7.20 22.77
C ALA A 640 -11.32 5.74 22.36
N THR A 641 -12.06 4.98 23.17
CA THR A 641 -12.37 3.57 22.90
C THR A 641 -13.46 3.44 21.83
N ASP A 642 -14.42 4.36 21.78
CA ASP A 642 -15.41 4.46 20.72
C ASP A 642 -14.71 4.71 19.38
N ARG A 643 -13.79 5.68 19.29
CA ARG A 643 -12.99 5.89 18.07
C ARG A 643 -12.18 4.64 17.67
N PHE A 644 -11.63 3.92 18.65
CA PHE A 644 -10.92 2.66 18.38
C PHE A 644 -11.87 1.60 17.84
N ALA A 645 -13.02 1.40 18.49
CA ALA A 645 -14.05 0.44 18.09
C ALA A 645 -14.62 0.78 16.71
N ASP A 646 -14.81 2.07 16.41
CA ASP A 646 -15.28 2.53 15.11
C ASP A 646 -14.27 2.26 14.01
N PHE A 647 -12.97 2.44 14.27
CA PHE A 647 -11.92 1.99 13.34
C PHE A 647 -11.99 0.47 13.12
N VAL A 648 -12.11 -0.32 14.18
CA VAL A 648 -12.22 -1.78 14.08
C VAL A 648 -13.44 -2.19 13.23
N ARG A 649 -14.61 -1.61 13.51
CA ARG A 649 -15.85 -1.81 12.74
C ARG A 649 -15.66 -1.44 11.26
N LYS A 650 -15.14 -0.24 10.99
CA LYS A 650 -14.92 0.28 9.63
C LYS A 650 -14.01 -0.61 8.80
N ASN A 651 -12.99 -1.22 9.42
CA ASN A 651 -12.00 -2.04 8.72
C ASN A 651 -12.34 -3.55 8.72
N ASN A 652 -13.55 -3.94 9.15
CA ASN A 652 -13.97 -5.34 9.31
C ASN A 652 -12.98 -6.19 10.13
N LEU A 653 -12.41 -5.58 11.18
CA LEU A 653 -11.53 -6.25 12.13
C LEU A 653 -12.33 -6.67 13.36
N GLU A 654 -11.73 -7.47 14.22
CA GLU A 654 -12.27 -7.80 15.54
C GLU A 654 -11.58 -7.01 16.65
N MET A 655 -12.25 -6.82 17.78
CA MET A 655 -11.67 -6.15 18.95
C MET A 655 -11.45 -7.11 20.11
N VAL A 656 -10.37 -6.89 20.86
CA VAL A 656 -10.17 -7.43 22.20
C VAL A 656 -10.59 -6.37 23.21
N GLY A 657 -11.55 -6.68 24.08
CA GLY A 657 -11.81 -5.85 25.22
C GLY A 657 -10.72 -5.99 26.28
N HIS A 658 -9.85 -4.98 26.42
CA HIS A 658 -8.62 -5.08 27.22
C HIS A 658 -8.42 -3.90 28.17
N CYS A 659 -8.34 -4.10 29.49
CA CYS A 659 -8.85 -5.25 30.25
C CYS A 659 -9.96 -4.75 31.18
N LEU A 660 -10.90 -5.62 31.55
CA LEU A 660 -12.05 -5.21 32.37
C LEU A 660 -11.71 -5.01 33.85
N VAL A 661 -10.83 -5.86 34.40
CA VAL A 661 -10.33 -5.73 35.77
C VAL A 661 -8.82 -5.95 35.78
N TRP A 662 -8.06 -4.96 36.25
CA TRP A 662 -6.63 -5.14 36.51
C TRP A 662 -6.42 -5.31 38.01
N ALA A 663 -5.93 -6.49 38.44
CA ALA A 663 -5.81 -6.86 39.85
C ALA A 663 -4.61 -6.19 40.57
N LYS A 664 -4.31 -4.93 40.21
CA LYS A 664 -3.19 -4.14 40.74
C LYS A 664 -3.69 -2.75 41.18
N ASP A 665 -3.39 -2.37 42.42
CA ASP A 665 -4.00 -1.21 43.08
C ASP A 665 -3.69 0.13 42.36
N ASP A 666 -2.52 0.27 41.73
CA ASP A 666 -2.12 1.48 40.98
C ASP A 666 -2.70 1.55 39.55
N ARG A 667 -3.48 0.55 39.14
CA ARG A 667 -4.07 0.44 37.78
C ARG A 667 -5.58 0.65 37.73
N THR A 668 -6.21 0.92 38.88
CA THR A 668 -7.61 1.33 38.98
C THR A 668 -7.71 2.56 39.88
N ASP A 669 -8.59 3.51 39.53
CA ASP A 669 -8.76 4.71 40.35
C ASP A 669 -9.30 4.39 41.76
N PRO A 670 -8.91 5.17 42.79
CA PRO A 670 -9.23 4.86 44.19
C PRO A 670 -10.71 4.64 44.50
N TRP A 671 -11.61 5.29 43.76
CA TRP A 671 -13.06 5.19 43.98
C TRP A 671 -13.57 3.74 43.91
N MET A 672 -12.94 2.87 43.11
CA MET A 672 -13.32 1.46 43.01
C MET A 672 -13.03 0.72 44.32
N MET A 673 -11.98 1.15 45.03
CA MET A 673 -11.34 0.45 46.14
C MET A 673 -11.60 1.07 47.52
N SER A 674 -12.25 2.23 47.60
CA SER A 674 -12.55 2.91 48.86
C SER A 674 -14.02 3.32 49.03
N GLU A 675 -14.41 3.55 50.29
CA GLU A 675 -15.65 4.17 50.73
C GLU A 675 -15.30 5.29 51.73
N GLY A 676 -15.07 6.50 51.22
CA GLY A 676 -14.49 7.60 52.00
C GLY A 676 -13.03 7.28 52.39
N ASP A 677 -12.72 7.39 53.68
CA ASP A 677 -11.39 7.07 54.23
C ASP A 677 -11.24 5.57 54.59
N LEU A 678 -12.25 4.74 54.30
CA LEU A 678 -12.26 3.30 54.61
C LEU A 678 -12.05 2.46 53.34
N PRO A 679 -11.48 1.24 53.45
CA PRO A 679 -11.49 0.27 52.36
C PRO A 679 -12.92 -0.09 51.96
N VAL A 680 -13.13 -0.35 50.67
CA VAL A 680 -14.43 -0.80 50.15
C VAL A 680 -14.88 -2.12 50.78
N SER A 681 -16.16 -2.23 51.12
CA SER A 681 -16.77 -3.49 51.56
C SER A 681 -16.79 -4.54 50.44
N ARG A 682 -16.80 -5.83 50.80
CA ARG A 682 -16.85 -6.92 49.83
C ARG A 682 -18.05 -6.81 48.89
N GLU A 683 -19.24 -6.58 49.43
CA GLU A 683 -20.47 -6.48 48.66
C GLU A 683 -20.43 -5.30 47.68
N LYS A 684 -19.94 -4.13 48.12
CA LYS A 684 -19.84 -2.93 47.29
C LYS A 684 -18.80 -3.10 46.18
N LEU A 685 -17.65 -3.73 46.47
CA LEU A 685 -16.63 -4.01 45.47
C LEU A 685 -17.16 -4.92 44.36
N LEU A 686 -17.82 -6.03 44.72
CA LEU A 686 -18.40 -6.95 43.74
C LEU A 686 -19.49 -6.27 42.90
N GLN A 687 -20.32 -5.42 43.52
CA GLN A 687 -21.33 -4.63 42.79
C GLN A 687 -20.70 -3.64 41.80
N ARG A 688 -19.62 -2.96 42.19
CA ARG A 688 -18.91 -2.02 41.31
C ARG A 688 -18.24 -2.73 40.14
N ILE A 689 -17.67 -3.91 40.36
CA ILE A 689 -17.12 -4.77 39.31
C ILE A 689 -18.22 -5.22 38.34
N GLU A 690 -19.36 -5.70 38.87
CA GLU A 690 -20.49 -6.11 38.06
C GLU A 690 -21.01 -4.95 37.19
N LEU A 691 -21.21 -3.77 37.77
CA LEU A 691 -21.63 -2.58 37.03
C LEU A 691 -20.60 -2.20 35.96
N HIS A 692 -19.31 -2.19 36.30
CA HIS A 692 -18.26 -1.83 35.36
C HIS A 692 -18.19 -2.79 34.18
N VAL A 693 -18.05 -4.08 34.47
CA VAL A 693 -17.97 -5.14 33.46
C VAL A 693 -19.20 -5.13 32.57
N LYS A 694 -20.41 -5.11 33.15
CA LYS A 694 -21.64 -5.10 32.37
C LYS A 694 -21.71 -3.90 31.43
N THR A 695 -21.42 -2.69 31.93
CA THR A 695 -21.51 -1.46 31.13
C THR A 695 -20.54 -1.46 29.96
N VAL A 696 -19.30 -1.90 30.18
CA VAL A 696 -18.28 -1.94 29.12
C VAL A 696 -18.57 -3.05 28.12
N VAL A 697 -18.93 -4.26 28.60
CA VAL A 697 -19.22 -5.39 27.71
C VAL A 697 -20.46 -5.13 26.86
N ASP A 698 -21.57 -4.68 27.45
CA ASP A 698 -22.79 -4.35 26.69
C ASP A 698 -22.54 -3.31 25.58
N ARG A 699 -21.63 -2.36 25.81
CA ARG A 699 -21.34 -1.28 24.85
C ARG A 699 -20.60 -1.77 23.61
N TYR A 700 -19.74 -2.78 23.75
CA TYR A 700 -18.82 -3.21 22.68
C TYR A 700 -19.02 -4.66 22.25
N ALA A 701 -20.01 -5.38 22.77
CA ALA A 701 -20.31 -6.77 22.41
C ALA A 701 -20.63 -6.98 20.92
N ASP A 702 -20.90 -5.91 20.16
CA ASP A 702 -21.10 -5.96 18.72
C ASP A 702 -19.79 -6.11 17.92
N VAL A 703 -18.64 -5.73 18.50
CA VAL A 703 -17.33 -5.72 17.82
C VAL A 703 -16.22 -6.44 18.60
N ALA A 704 -16.33 -6.52 19.93
CA ALA A 704 -15.40 -7.25 20.78
C ALA A 704 -15.74 -8.74 20.77
N THR A 705 -14.84 -9.56 20.21
CA THR A 705 -15.03 -11.02 20.16
C THR A 705 -14.24 -11.76 21.26
N HIS A 706 -13.30 -11.05 21.89
CA HIS A 706 -12.44 -11.54 22.96
C HIS A 706 -12.42 -10.54 24.11
N TRP A 707 -12.41 -11.03 25.35
CA TRP A 707 -12.35 -10.18 26.55
C TRP A 707 -11.23 -10.63 27.48
N ASP A 708 -10.25 -9.76 27.71
CA ASP A 708 -9.32 -9.90 28.82
C ASP A 708 -10.03 -9.45 30.11
N VAL A 709 -10.71 -10.41 30.74
CA VAL A 709 -11.65 -10.14 31.84
C VAL A 709 -10.90 -9.74 33.10
N VAL A 710 -9.85 -10.49 33.44
CA VAL A 710 -9.00 -10.19 34.60
C VAL A 710 -7.54 -10.26 34.19
N ASN A 711 -6.80 -9.19 34.47
CA ASN A 711 -5.38 -9.06 34.18
C ASN A 711 -4.53 -9.15 35.46
N GLU A 712 -3.49 -9.98 35.44
CA GLU A 712 -2.36 -10.05 36.38
C GLU A 712 -2.73 -10.32 37.86
N ALA A 713 -3.68 -11.23 38.11
CA ALA A 713 -4.13 -11.54 39.46
C ALA A 713 -3.28 -12.56 40.22
N ILE A 714 -2.33 -13.27 39.59
CA ILE A 714 -1.45 -14.23 40.26
C ILE A 714 -0.30 -13.49 40.94
N GLY A 715 0.05 -13.90 42.16
CA GLY A 715 1.16 -13.31 42.92
C GLY A 715 2.54 -13.77 42.44
N ASP A 716 3.49 -12.85 42.32
CA ASP A 716 4.85 -13.10 41.81
C ASP A 716 5.80 -13.80 42.81
N GLY A 717 5.52 -13.73 44.12
CA GLY A 717 6.36 -14.33 45.17
C GLY A 717 6.15 -15.84 45.33
N GLN A 718 6.87 -16.47 46.28
CA GLN A 718 6.68 -17.89 46.63
C GLN A 718 5.37 -18.13 47.42
N ASP A 719 4.90 -17.12 48.15
CA ASP A 719 3.73 -17.20 49.03
C ASP A 719 2.46 -16.63 48.37
N GLY A 720 1.30 -17.23 48.66
CA GLY A 720 -0.02 -16.77 48.21
C GLY A 720 -0.35 -17.08 46.74
N LEU A 721 -1.60 -17.50 46.47
CA LEU A 721 -2.07 -17.77 45.09
C LEU A 721 -2.29 -16.48 44.31
N LEU A 722 -3.01 -15.53 44.91
CA LEU A 722 -3.35 -14.24 44.30
C LEU A 722 -2.36 -13.15 44.69
N ARG A 723 -2.18 -12.17 43.81
CA ARG A 723 -1.46 -10.91 44.07
C ARG A 723 -2.12 -10.19 45.23
N ASP A 724 -1.30 -9.69 46.17
CA ASP A 724 -1.79 -8.87 47.27
C ASP A 724 -2.27 -7.51 46.72
N SER A 725 -3.59 -7.31 46.72
CA SER A 725 -4.29 -6.13 46.20
C SER A 725 -5.55 -5.89 47.03
N VAL A 726 -6.16 -4.71 46.93
CA VAL A 726 -7.46 -4.47 47.57
C VAL A 726 -8.50 -5.50 47.08
N TYR A 727 -8.46 -5.87 45.80
CA TYR A 727 -9.33 -6.91 45.24
C TYR A 727 -9.22 -8.24 46.00
N SER A 728 -8.01 -8.78 46.13
CA SER A 728 -7.79 -10.09 46.74
C SER A 728 -7.97 -10.07 48.26
N ARG A 729 -7.56 -8.98 48.94
CA ARG A 729 -7.77 -8.81 50.40
C ARG A 729 -9.25 -8.71 50.76
N THR A 730 -10.04 -8.02 49.93
CA THR A 730 -11.46 -7.76 50.21
C THR A 730 -12.37 -8.91 49.74
N ALA A 731 -12.09 -9.51 48.58
CA ALA A 731 -13.00 -10.46 47.94
C ALA A 731 -12.38 -11.82 47.59
N GLY A 732 -11.10 -12.06 47.85
CA GLY A 732 -10.45 -13.33 47.50
C GLY A 732 -10.52 -13.61 46.00
N MET A 733 -10.99 -14.80 45.57
CA MET A 733 -11.23 -15.11 44.15
C MET A 733 -12.60 -14.63 43.65
N ASP A 734 -13.49 -14.18 44.53
CA ASP A 734 -14.88 -13.88 44.15
C ASP A 734 -14.97 -12.70 43.18
N PHE A 735 -14.01 -11.78 43.20
CA PHE A 735 -13.96 -10.69 42.23
C PHE A 735 -13.70 -11.21 40.81
N ILE A 736 -12.87 -12.24 40.66
CA ILE A 736 -12.60 -12.91 39.39
C ILE A 736 -13.86 -13.65 38.94
N VAL A 737 -14.46 -14.44 39.82
CA VAL A 737 -15.69 -15.20 39.52
C VAL A 737 -16.82 -14.26 39.10
N THR A 738 -16.97 -13.12 39.79
CA THR A 738 -17.99 -12.11 39.48
C THR A 738 -17.74 -11.51 38.10
N ALA A 739 -16.52 -11.03 37.82
CA ALA A 739 -16.20 -10.42 36.53
C ALA A 739 -16.47 -11.38 35.36
N PHE A 740 -16.04 -12.64 35.44
CA PHE A 740 -16.28 -13.63 34.38
C PHE A 740 -17.76 -13.98 34.21
N LYS A 741 -18.52 -14.13 35.30
CA LYS A 741 -19.96 -14.40 35.20
C LYS A 741 -20.71 -13.22 34.60
N THR A 742 -20.36 -11.99 34.97
CA THR A 742 -20.97 -10.78 34.41
C THR A 742 -20.62 -10.62 32.93
N ALA A 743 -19.36 -10.86 32.54
CA ALA A 743 -18.95 -10.79 31.14
C ALA A 743 -19.72 -11.81 30.29
N ARG A 744 -19.78 -13.09 30.70
CA ARG A 744 -20.55 -14.13 29.98
C ARG A 744 -22.05 -13.82 29.89
N ALA A 745 -22.61 -13.21 30.93
CA ALA A 745 -24.03 -12.85 30.93
C ALA A 745 -24.35 -11.71 29.95
N SER A 746 -23.38 -10.82 29.72
CA SER A 746 -23.53 -9.65 28.85
C SER A 746 -23.16 -9.99 27.39
N ASP A 747 -22.19 -10.88 27.21
CA ASP A 747 -21.72 -11.38 25.92
C ASP A 747 -21.57 -12.92 25.96
N PRO A 748 -22.63 -13.66 25.56
CA PRO A 748 -22.65 -15.11 25.66
C PRO A 748 -21.68 -15.85 24.74
N GLU A 749 -21.24 -15.22 23.64
CA GLU A 749 -20.51 -15.89 22.56
C GLU A 749 -19.01 -15.54 22.55
N ALA A 750 -18.58 -14.45 23.20
CA ALA A 750 -17.18 -14.06 23.21
C ALA A 750 -16.25 -15.03 23.97
N LEU A 751 -14.98 -15.01 23.59
CA LEU A 751 -13.91 -15.75 24.27
C LEU A 751 -13.45 -14.99 25.52
N LEU A 752 -13.64 -15.57 26.71
CA LEU A 752 -13.32 -14.93 27.99
C LEU A 752 -11.96 -15.42 28.51
N ILE A 753 -11.07 -14.45 28.74
CA ILE A 753 -9.64 -14.68 28.95
C ILE A 753 -9.22 -14.23 30.36
N TYR A 754 -8.47 -15.10 31.05
CA TYR A 754 -7.67 -14.71 32.21
C TYR A 754 -6.24 -14.40 31.73
N ASN A 755 -5.77 -13.16 31.86
CA ASN A 755 -4.51 -12.70 31.27
C ASN A 755 -3.41 -12.49 32.34
N ASP A 756 -2.18 -12.97 32.11
CA ASP A 756 -1.05 -12.80 33.05
C ASP A 756 0.32 -12.98 32.35
N TYR A 757 1.40 -12.48 32.98
CA TYR A 757 2.79 -12.65 32.52
C TYR A 757 3.52 -13.76 33.28
N ASN A 758 4.59 -14.31 32.69
CA ASN A 758 5.47 -15.32 33.29
C ASN A 758 4.77 -16.62 33.73
N GLY A 759 3.53 -16.86 33.31
CA GLY A 759 2.80 -18.10 33.65
C GLY A 759 3.46 -19.37 33.13
N HIS A 760 4.42 -19.27 32.22
CA HIS A 760 5.21 -20.41 31.75
C HIS A 760 6.31 -20.84 32.75
N LYS A 761 6.80 -19.91 33.59
CA LYS A 761 7.87 -20.19 34.56
C LYS A 761 7.37 -21.22 35.59
N PRO A 762 8.14 -22.27 35.93
CA PRO A 762 7.65 -23.40 36.74
C PRO A 762 6.91 -23.03 38.04
N GLY A 763 7.41 -22.03 38.77
CA GLY A 763 6.79 -21.55 40.01
C GLY A 763 5.42 -20.89 39.79
N LYS A 764 5.32 -19.97 38.83
CA LYS A 764 4.07 -19.24 38.52
C LYS A 764 3.09 -20.12 37.73
N ARG A 765 3.58 -21.03 36.90
CA ARG A 765 2.80 -22.06 36.20
C ARG A 765 1.95 -22.90 37.15
N LYS A 766 2.54 -23.39 38.24
CA LYS A 766 1.81 -24.14 39.26
C LYS A 766 0.63 -23.34 39.82
N LYS A 767 0.83 -22.05 40.10
CA LYS A 767 -0.22 -21.15 40.59
C LYS A 767 -1.29 -20.89 39.52
N LEU A 768 -0.90 -20.73 38.27
CA LEU A 768 -1.83 -20.57 37.15
C LEU A 768 -2.77 -21.77 37.03
N ILE A 769 -2.21 -22.99 36.99
CA ILE A 769 -2.99 -24.23 36.90
C ILE A 769 -3.90 -24.38 38.13
N GLU A 770 -3.42 -24.06 39.33
CA GLU A 770 -4.22 -24.07 40.54
C GLU A 770 -5.38 -23.07 40.49
N LEU A 771 -5.13 -21.83 40.03
CA LEU A 771 -6.13 -20.78 39.92
C LEU A 771 -7.21 -21.16 38.90
N LEU A 772 -6.83 -21.55 37.69
CA LEU A 772 -7.78 -21.94 36.63
C LEU A 772 -8.65 -23.14 37.07
N THR A 773 -8.04 -24.12 37.77
CA THR A 773 -8.79 -25.25 38.33
C THR A 773 -9.82 -24.79 39.37
N LYS A 774 -9.43 -23.88 40.27
CA LYS A 774 -10.33 -23.32 41.29
C LYS A 774 -11.44 -22.46 40.69
N LEU A 775 -11.15 -21.65 39.68
CA LEU A 775 -12.14 -20.83 38.98
C LEU A 775 -13.17 -21.70 38.25
N LYS A 776 -12.71 -22.74 37.55
CA LYS A 776 -13.60 -23.73 36.91
C LYS A 776 -14.50 -24.43 37.93
N ALA A 777 -13.95 -24.83 39.08
CA ALA A 777 -14.72 -25.43 40.17
C ALA A 777 -15.73 -24.46 40.81
N ALA A 778 -15.43 -23.17 40.82
CA ALA A 778 -16.34 -22.11 41.29
C ALA A 778 -17.39 -21.68 40.23
N GLY A 779 -17.37 -22.30 39.06
CA GLY A 779 -18.29 -22.02 37.96
C GLY A 779 -18.04 -20.68 37.25
N ALA A 780 -16.79 -20.19 37.25
CA ALA A 780 -16.40 -19.07 36.41
C ALA A 780 -16.21 -19.55 34.95
N PRO A 781 -16.83 -18.90 33.95
CA PRO A 781 -16.73 -19.27 32.54
C PRO A 781 -15.41 -18.78 31.91
N VAL A 782 -14.27 -19.34 32.35
CA VAL A 782 -12.95 -19.05 31.75
C VAL A 782 -12.73 -19.96 30.57
N ASP A 783 -12.57 -19.40 29.36
CA ASP A 783 -12.35 -20.19 28.14
C ASP A 783 -10.87 -20.31 27.81
N ALA A 784 -10.08 -19.27 28.10
CA ALA A 784 -8.70 -19.18 27.68
C ALA A 784 -7.78 -18.56 28.75
N TYR A 785 -6.51 -18.94 28.68
CA TYR A 785 -5.41 -18.25 29.35
C TYR A 785 -4.72 -17.32 28.34
N GLY A 786 -4.67 -16.04 28.69
CA GLY A 786 -3.91 -15.00 28.00
C GLY A 786 -2.49 -14.95 28.55
N MET A 787 -1.53 -15.33 27.74
CA MET A 787 -0.12 -15.31 28.07
C MET A 787 0.54 -14.06 27.50
N GLN A 788 0.98 -13.17 28.39
CA GLN A 788 1.83 -12.05 28.00
C GLN A 788 3.25 -12.57 27.74
N GLY A 789 3.61 -12.69 26.47
CA GLY A 789 4.87 -13.24 25.95
C GLY A 789 5.93 -12.17 25.71
N HIS A 790 6.38 -11.50 26.78
CA HIS A 790 7.52 -10.59 26.73
C HIS A 790 8.82 -11.36 26.99
N PHE A 791 9.36 -11.98 25.96
CA PHE A 791 10.54 -12.84 26.06
C PHE A 791 11.83 -12.01 26.03
N GLU A 792 12.92 -12.59 26.51
CA GLU A 792 14.26 -12.04 26.30
C GLU A 792 15.04 -12.92 25.33
N LEU A 793 15.93 -12.30 24.55
CA LEU A 793 16.75 -13.01 23.60
C LEU A 793 17.62 -14.09 24.29
N GLY A 794 17.46 -15.34 23.89
CA GLY A 794 18.17 -16.49 24.45
C GLY A 794 17.71 -16.93 25.84
N ASP A 795 16.47 -16.65 26.23
CA ASP A 795 15.87 -17.21 27.44
C ASP A 795 15.45 -18.69 27.30
N ASN A 796 15.10 -19.34 28.42
CA ASN A 796 14.70 -20.76 28.45
C ASN A 796 13.19 -20.99 28.20
N SER A 797 12.48 -20.05 27.58
CA SER A 797 11.01 -20.07 27.58
C SER A 797 10.40 -21.21 26.75
N LEU A 798 11.04 -21.69 25.68
CA LEU A 798 10.44 -22.68 24.77
C LEU A 798 10.04 -24.00 25.44
N SER A 799 10.93 -24.60 26.24
CA SER A 799 10.61 -25.85 26.96
C SER A 799 9.54 -25.62 28.03
N GLU A 800 9.61 -24.48 28.72
CA GLU A 800 8.65 -24.11 29.77
C GLU A 800 7.25 -23.82 29.21
N LEU A 801 7.17 -23.26 28.00
CA LEU A 801 5.94 -23.03 27.26
C LEU A 801 5.26 -24.34 26.87
N ARG A 802 6.02 -25.30 26.31
CA ARG A 802 5.49 -26.61 25.89
C ARG A 802 4.82 -27.34 27.06
N GLU A 803 5.48 -27.35 28.23
CA GLU A 803 4.91 -27.94 29.45
C GLU A 803 3.61 -27.23 29.88
N THR A 804 3.59 -25.90 29.85
CA THR A 804 2.40 -25.09 30.18
C THR A 804 1.25 -25.40 29.22
N PHE A 805 1.52 -25.46 27.91
CA PHE A 805 0.51 -25.68 26.89
C PHE A 805 -0.13 -27.07 27.04
N ASP A 806 0.67 -28.09 27.39
CA ASP A 806 0.16 -29.43 27.72
C ASP A 806 -0.72 -29.45 28.97
N GLU A 807 -0.40 -28.67 30.01
CA GLU A 807 -1.24 -28.56 31.21
C GLU A 807 -2.56 -27.84 30.91
N LEU A 808 -2.55 -26.77 30.11
CA LEU A 808 -3.75 -26.05 29.70
C LEU A 808 -4.65 -26.91 28.78
N ARG A 809 -4.06 -27.67 27.86
CA ARG A 809 -4.77 -28.67 27.03
C ARG A 809 -5.52 -29.68 27.90
N LYS A 810 -4.88 -30.20 28.95
CA LYS A 810 -5.51 -31.14 29.91
C LYS A 810 -6.66 -30.51 30.70
N LEU A 811 -6.60 -29.20 30.98
CA LEU A 811 -7.68 -28.47 31.65
C LEU A 811 -8.83 -28.07 30.71
N ASN A 812 -8.67 -28.28 29.39
CA ASN A 812 -9.56 -27.78 28.35
C ASN A 812 -9.72 -26.25 28.44
N ILE A 813 -8.59 -25.56 28.57
CA ILE A 813 -8.48 -24.10 28.50
C ILE A 813 -7.69 -23.78 27.24
N LYS A 814 -8.24 -22.91 26.39
CA LYS A 814 -7.56 -22.42 25.18
C LYS A 814 -6.41 -21.49 25.56
N ILE A 815 -5.55 -21.22 24.60
CA ILE A 815 -4.38 -20.37 24.77
C ILE A 815 -4.55 -19.14 23.89
N VAL A 816 -4.27 -17.98 24.46
CA VAL A 816 -4.10 -16.73 23.73
C VAL A 816 -2.70 -16.24 24.05
N VAL A 817 -1.82 -16.11 23.07
CA VAL A 817 -0.60 -15.32 23.25
C VAL A 817 -1.06 -13.87 23.11
N SER A 818 -1.28 -13.21 24.24
CA SER A 818 -1.96 -11.91 24.26
C SER A 818 -1.04 -10.75 23.91
N GLU A 819 0.24 -10.93 24.16
CA GLU A 819 1.33 -9.97 23.93
C GLU A 819 2.54 -10.78 23.45
N LEU A 820 3.24 -10.31 22.42
CA LEU A 820 4.42 -10.98 21.86
C LEU A 820 5.45 -9.93 21.45
N ASP A 821 6.59 -9.95 22.13
CA ASP A 821 7.79 -9.20 21.79
C ASP A 821 9.03 -9.94 22.33
N ILE A 822 10.20 -9.74 21.69
CA ILE A 822 11.49 -10.32 22.12
C ILE A 822 12.47 -9.19 22.42
N ASP A 823 12.77 -8.95 23.68
CA ASP A 823 13.73 -7.94 24.11
C ASP A 823 15.15 -8.37 23.72
N VAL A 824 15.74 -7.69 22.73
CA VAL A 824 17.14 -7.93 22.29
C VAL A 824 18.16 -7.25 23.20
N VAL A 825 17.74 -6.31 24.05
CA VAL A 825 18.56 -5.67 25.08
C VAL A 825 18.09 -6.15 26.46
N LYS A 826 18.63 -7.30 26.89
CA LYS A 826 18.21 -8.04 28.09
C LYS A 826 18.02 -7.13 29.32
N ARG A 827 16.79 -7.06 29.81
CA ARG A 827 16.38 -6.24 30.96
C ARG A 827 16.35 -7.02 32.28
N GLY A 828 16.51 -8.33 32.27
CA GLY A 828 16.50 -9.18 33.46
C GLY A 828 17.54 -8.76 34.51
N GLN A 829 18.70 -8.25 34.05
CA GLN A 829 19.74 -7.73 34.94
C GLN A 829 19.33 -6.47 35.71
N TRP A 830 18.33 -5.73 35.24
CA TRP A 830 17.82 -4.54 35.93
C TRP A 830 17.23 -4.84 37.31
N TRP A 831 16.72 -6.06 37.50
CA TRP A 831 16.13 -6.54 38.75
C TRP A 831 17.02 -7.55 39.47
N ALA A 832 18.12 -7.98 38.84
CA ALA A 832 19.11 -8.84 39.48
C ALA A 832 19.82 -8.08 40.62
N ASP A 833 20.30 -8.84 41.61
CA ASP A 833 21.03 -8.31 42.76
C ASP A 833 20.31 -7.14 43.45
N ASP A 834 18.98 -7.26 43.61
CA ASP A 834 18.10 -6.24 44.18
C ASP A 834 18.18 -4.86 43.48
N GLY A 835 18.51 -4.86 42.19
CA GLY A 835 18.61 -3.67 41.36
C GLY A 835 19.97 -2.96 41.43
N ALA A 836 21.03 -3.67 41.83
CA ALA A 836 22.39 -3.12 41.88
C ALA A 836 22.88 -2.57 40.53
N HIS A 837 22.41 -3.13 39.42
CA HIS A 837 22.85 -2.79 38.06
C HIS A 837 22.02 -1.68 37.39
N ARG A 838 21.03 -1.08 38.08
CA ARG A 838 20.12 -0.09 37.47
C ARG A 838 20.82 1.16 36.97
N GLU A 839 21.77 1.70 37.74
CA GLU A 839 22.49 2.91 37.33
C GLU A 839 23.38 2.66 36.12
N GLU A 840 24.04 1.50 36.07
CA GLU A 840 24.85 1.07 34.93
C GLU A 840 23.99 0.92 33.68
N LEU A 841 22.93 0.12 33.78
CA LEU A 841 22.04 -0.18 32.67
C LEU A 841 21.26 1.05 32.18
N ALA A 842 20.98 2.04 33.03
CA ALA A 842 20.25 3.25 32.62
C ALA A 842 20.97 4.06 31.52
N SER A 843 22.28 3.85 31.38
CA SER A 843 23.11 4.45 30.31
C SER A 843 23.45 3.48 29.17
N PHE A 844 22.98 2.23 29.25
CA PHE A 844 23.30 1.17 28.31
C PHE A 844 22.31 1.14 27.14
N ASP A 845 22.79 1.52 25.95
CA ASP A 845 22.03 1.53 24.69
C ASP A 845 22.92 0.98 23.54
N PRO A 846 23.14 -0.35 23.49
CA PRO A 846 24.15 -0.94 22.62
C PRO A 846 23.76 -0.94 21.13
N TYR A 847 22.49 -0.74 20.79
CA TYR A 847 21.95 -0.91 19.43
C TYR A 847 21.29 0.36 18.87
N GLN A 848 21.75 1.53 19.34
CA GLN A 848 21.29 2.83 18.89
C GLN A 848 21.44 3.02 17.37
N ASP A 849 22.56 2.58 16.80
CA ASP A 849 22.89 2.71 15.38
C ASP A 849 22.42 1.51 14.53
N GLY A 850 21.63 0.60 15.12
CA GLY A 850 21.15 -0.62 14.47
C GLY A 850 21.49 -1.90 15.24
N MET A 851 20.72 -2.96 14.99
CA MET A 851 20.93 -4.27 15.59
C MET A 851 22.06 -5.02 14.87
N PRO A 852 23.07 -5.56 15.57
CA PRO A 852 24.13 -6.37 14.95
C PRO A 852 23.55 -7.62 14.26
N PRO A 853 24.10 -8.06 13.10
CA PRO A 853 23.59 -9.22 12.38
C PRO A 853 23.53 -10.52 13.20
N GLU A 854 24.45 -10.71 14.16
CA GLU A 854 24.44 -11.89 15.04
C GLU A 854 23.27 -11.87 16.02
N VAL A 855 22.86 -10.69 16.47
CA VAL A 855 21.72 -10.49 17.37
C VAL A 855 20.41 -10.63 16.58
N GLU A 856 20.38 -10.11 15.35
CA GLU A 856 19.25 -10.30 14.43
C GLU A 856 19.02 -11.79 14.13
N THR A 857 20.08 -12.55 13.85
CA THR A 857 19.99 -14.00 13.60
C THR A 857 19.43 -14.75 14.81
N GLN A 858 19.88 -14.43 16.03
CA GLN A 858 19.34 -15.04 17.25
C GLN A 858 17.84 -14.70 17.44
N MET A 859 17.45 -13.47 17.11
CA MET A 859 16.07 -13.02 17.21
C MET A 859 15.18 -13.77 16.21
N VAL A 860 15.65 -13.91 14.96
CA VAL A 860 15.00 -14.71 13.90
C VAL A 860 14.79 -16.15 14.38
N ASP A 861 15.84 -16.81 14.85
CA ASP A 861 15.79 -18.20 15.33
C ASP A 861 14.76 -18.38 16.47
N GLN A 862 14.70 -17.42 17.41
CA GLN A 862 13.77 -17.49 18.52
C GLN A 862 12.32 -17.25 18.09
N TYR A 863 12.06 -16.33 17.15
CA TYR A 863 10.74 -16.15 16.54
C TYR A 863 10.27 -17.40 15.80
N VAL A 864 11.14 -18.04 15.01
CA VAL A 864 10.83 -19.29 14.30
C VAL A 864 10.45 -20.38 15.29
N LYS A 865 11.25 -20.62 16.33
CA LYS A 865 10.98 -21.64 17.35
C LYS A 865 9.68 -21.39 18.13
N LEU A 866 9.33 -20.13 18.37
CA LEU A 866 8.05 -19.76 18.97
C LEU A 866 6.88 -20.07 18.03
N PHE A 867 6.96 -19.66 16.76
CA PHE A 867 5.90 -19.93 15.79
C PHE A 867 5.76 -21.41 15.40
N GLU A 868 6.84 -22.19 15.45
CA GLU A 868 6.79 -23.66 15.35
C GLU A 868 5.99 -24.26 16.50
N LEU A 869 6.29 -23.82 17.73
CA LEU A 869 5.52 -24.23 18.90
C LEU A 869 4.04 -23.78 18.79
N PHE A 870 3.77 -22.61 18.21
CA PHE A 870 2.39 -22.15 18.00
C PHE A 870 1.65 -22.98 16.93
N ASP A 871 2.32 -23.37 15.84
CA ASP A 871 1.73 -24.29 14.82
C ASP A 871 1.43 -25.67 15.43
N ASP A 872 2.36 -26.23 16.22
CA ASP A 872 2.23 -27.50 16.96
C ASP A 872 1.00 -27.53 17.89
N TYR A 873 0.60 -26.37 18.42
CA TYR A 873 -0.50 -26.21 19.38
C TYR A 873 -1.69 -25.42 18.82
N SER A 874 -1.78 -25.31 17.49
CA SER A 874 -2.87 -24.60 16.79
C SER A 874 -4.27 -25.15 17.09
N ASP A 875 -4.39 -26.37 17.59
CA ASP A 875 -5.66 -26.96 18.05
C ASP A 875 -6.23 -26.29 19.31
N ILE A 876 -5.39 -25.67 20.14
CA ILE A 876 -5.80 -24.99 21.38
C ILE A 876 -5.43 -23.51 21.44
N ILE A 877 -4.57 -23.02 20.55
CA ILE A 877 -4.29 -21.58 20.44
C ILE A 877 -5.42 -20.91 19.66
N ALA A 878 -6.05 -19.91 20.27
CA ALA A 878 -7.10 -19.12 19.64
C ALA A 878 -6.53 -17.88 18.93
N ARG A 879 -5.49 -17.27 19.49
CA ARG A 879 -4.92 -16.00 19.02
C ARG A 879 -3.45 -15.86 19.39
N VAL A 880 -2.66 -15.27 18.50
CA VAL A 880 -1.31 -14.74 18.77
C VAL A 880 -1.29 -13.25 18.45
N SER A 881 -0.96 -12.42 19.44
CA SER A 881 -0.98 -10.96 19.33
C SER A 881 0.37 -10.34 19.66
N PHE A 882 0.88 -9.48 18.79
CA PHE A 882 2.07 -8.67 19.05
C PHE A 882 1.74 -7.50 19.97
N TRP A 883 2.71 -7.04 20.76
CA TRP A 883 2.53 -5.87 21.60
C TRP A 883 3.31 -4.68 21.03
N ASN A 884 2.56 -3.71 20.49
CA ASN A 884 2.98 -2.66 19.57
C ASN A 884 3.21 -3.14 18.12
N LEU A 885 3.05 -2.23 17.17
CA LEU A 885 2.97 -2.55 15.73
C LEU A 885 4.34 -2.76 15.08
N HIS A 886 5.31 -1.91 15.41
CA HIS A 886 6.63 -1.91 14.81
C HIS A 886 7.67 -1.32 15.79
N ASP A 887 8.96 -1.54 15.56
CA ASP A 887 10.04 -1.26 16.53
C ASP A 887 10.04 0.19 17.07
N GLY A 888 9.56 1.15 16.28
CA GLY A 888 9.46 2.57 16.66
C GLY A 888 8.42 2.87 17.74
N GLN A 889 7.44 1.98 17.91
CA GLN A 889 6.34 2.12 18.86
C GLN A 889 6.50 1.24 20.10
N SER A 890 7.55 0.40 20.16
CA SER A 890 7.71 -0.54 21.26
C SER A 890 7.87 0.15 22.61
N TRP A 891 7.11 -0.30 23.61
CA TRP A 891 7.25 0.12 25.01
C TRP A 891 8.65 -0.18 25.59
N LEU A 892 9.35 -1.17 25.02
CA LEU A 892 10.72 -1.54 25.39
C LEU A 892 11.75 -0.47 25.03
N ASN A 893 11.39 0.56 24.26
CA ASN A 893 12.24 1.74 24.06
C ASN A 893 12.32 2.63 25.31
N TYR A 894 11.39 2.49 26.26
CA TYR A 894 11.27 3.39 27.42
C TYR A 894 11.30 2.67 28.77
N PHE A 895 10.95 1.38 28.79
CA PHE A 895 10.93 0.57 30.01
C PHE A 895 11.97 -0.55 29.96
N PRO A 896 12.70 -0.82 31.07
CA PRO A 896 12.68 -0.10 32.35
C PRO A 896 13.49 1.21 32.34
N TRP A 897 14.28 1.43 31.29
CA TRP A 897 14.99 2.68 31.01
C TRP A 897 14.90 2.98 29.51
N GLN A 898 15.29 4.20 29.14
CA GLN A 898 15.27 4.67 27.76
C GLN A 898 16.43 4.09 26.95
N ARG A 899 16.12 3.43 25.83
CA ARG A 899 17.09 2.81 24.89
C ARG A 899 16.45 2.60 23.51
N VAL A 900 17.25 2.35 22.48
CA VAL A 900 16.77 1.90 21.17
C VAL A 900 16.67 0.37 21.16
N ASN A 901 15.46 -0.16 20.96
CA ASN A 901 15.21 -1.60 20.95
C ASN A 901 14.61 -2.07 19.62
N HIS A 902 14.75 -3.36 19.29
CA HIS A 902 14.30 -3.91 18.00
C HIS A 902 13.46 -5.19 18.16
N PRO A 903 12.39 -5.21 18.97
CA PRO A 903 11.79 -6.45 19.45
C PRO A 903 10.69 -7.07 18.56
N LEU A 904 10.24 -6.40 17.49
CA LEU A 904 9.08 -6.77 16.68
C LEU A 904 9.46 -7.26 15.28
N LEU A 905 8.47 -7.76 14.52
CA LEU A 905 8.65 -8.24 13.15
C LEU A 905 8.81 -7.13 12.11
N PHE A 906 8.43 -5.90 12.43
CA PHE A 906 8.53 -4.74 11.55
C PHE A 906 9.46 -3.69 12.15
N ASP A 907 10.29 -3.07 11.33
CA ASP A 907 11.24 -2.06 11.74
C ASP A 907 10.58 -0.68 11.98
N ARG A 908 11.38 0.35 12.26
CA ARG A 908 10.86 1.71 12.53
C ARG A 908 10.18 2.36 11.33
N ASP A 909 10.55 1.93 10.12
CA ASP A 909 10.04 2.45 8.85
C ASP A 909 8.91 1.57 8.28
N ARG A 910 8.43 0.58 9.07
CA ARG A 910 7.33 -0.36 8.78
C ARG A 910 7.71 -1.46 7.79
N ASN A 911 8.98 -1.64 7.48
CA ASN A 911 9.42 -2.72 6.61
C ASN A 911 9.48 -4.04 7.40
N PRO A 912 9.15 -5.19 6.77
CA PRO A 912 9.33 -6.49 7.39
C PRO A 912 10.82 -6.76 7.64
N LYS A 913 11.13 -7.25 8.84
CA LYS A 913 12.48 -7.69 9.23
C LYS A 913 12.71 -9.14 8.82
N PRO A 914 13.96 -9.65 8.80
CA PRO A 914 14.24 -11.06 8.55
C PRO A 914 13.42 -12.05 9.42
N ALA A 915 13.03 -11.63 10.63
CA ALA A 915 12.17 -12.42 11.51
C ALA A 915 10.75 -12.60 10.93
N PHE A 916 10.20 -11.58 10.26
CA PHE A 916 8.94 -11.68 9.53
C PHE A 916 9.04 -12.72 8.42
N ASP A 917 10.10 -12.63 7.61
CA ASP A 917 10.32 -13.51 6.47
C ASP A 917 10.38 -14.99 6.89
N ALA A 918 11.13 -15.28 7.96
CA ALA A 918 11.30 -16.63 8.47
C ALA A 918 9.99 -17.19 9.05
N VAL A 919 9.23 -16.37 9.79
CA VAL A 919 7.91 -16.76 10.31
C VAL A 919 6.91 -17.01 9.16
N TYR A 920 6.90 -16.16 8.14
CA TYR A 920 6.03 -16.31 6.98
C TYR A 920 6.32 -17.60 6.20
N GLN A 921 7.60 -17.91 5.95
CA GLN A 921 8.03 -19.13 5.26
C GLN A 921 7.63 -20.39 6.04
N LEU A 922 7.82 -20.39 7.36
CA LEU A 922 7.40 -21.49 8.22
C LEU A 922 5.89 -21.78 8.09
N LEU A 923 5.07 -20.73 8.16
CA LEU A 923 3.62 -20.84 8.22
C LEU A 923 2.97 -21.21 6.88
N THR A 924 3.52 -20.77 5.76
CA THR A 924 2.95 -21.08 4.43
C THR A 924 3.27 -22.50 3.97
N LYS A 925 4.20 -23.21 4.62
CA LYS A 925 4.70 -24.55 4.22
C LYS A 925 5.11 -24.60 2.74
N GLU A 926 5.37 -23.45 2.14
CA GLU A 926 5.94 -23.35 0.81
C GLU A 926 7.38 -23.85 0.89
N LYS A 927 7.63 -25.03 0.31
CA LYS A 927 8.87 -25.14 -0.46
C LYS A 927 8.62 -24.31 -1.70
N LEU A 928 9.35 -23.23 -1.89
CA LEU A 928 9.36 -22.51 -3.16
C LEU A 928 9.52 -23.52 -4.31
N ALA A 929 8.47 -23.67 -5.14
CA ALA A 929 8.70 -23.99 -6.54
C ALA A 929 9.35 -22.74 -7.15
N PRO A 930 10.42 -22.89 -7.94
CA PRO A 930 11.35 -21.81 -8.24
C PRO A 930 10.60 -20.64 -8.87
N SER A 931 10.73 -19.46 -8.26
CA SER A 931 10.50 -18.21 -8.97
C SER A 931 11.33 -18.24 -10.26
N GLY A 932 10.71 -17.81 -11.36
CA GLY A 932 11.34 -17.74 -12.66
C GLY A 932 12.54 -16.80 -12.60
N ASN A 933 13.72 -17.39 -12.37
CA ASN A 933 15.02 -16.80 -12.57
C ASN A 933 15.10 -16.21 -13.99
N ASN A 934 15.19 -14.88 -14.10
CA ASN A 934 16.24 -14.32 -14.93
C ASN A 934 17.57 -14.72 -14.26
N GLY A 935 18.01 -15.96 -14.52
CA GLY A 935 19.32 -16.50 -14.20
C GLY A 935 19.77 -16.53 -12.73
N ASN A 936 19.60 -17.70 -12.10
CA ASN A 936 20.37 -18.27 -10.96
C ASN A 936 20.64 -17.43 -9.70
N ALA A 937 20.03 -17.82 -8.57
CA ALA A 937 20.75 -18.51 -7.48
C ALA A 937 19.79 -19.15 -6.46
N THR A 938 19.53 -20.46 -6.57
CA THR A 938 19.61 -21.28 -5.36
C THR A 938 21.10 -21.33 -5.05
N SER A 939 21.60 -20.67 -4.01
CA SER A 939 22.90 -21.06 -3.47
C SER A 939 23.23 -20.20 -2.29
N HIS A 940 23.63 -20.85 -1.20
CA HIS A 940 24.88 -20.56 -0.54
C HIS A 940 25.77 -19.59 -1.35
N THR A 941 25.56 -18.29 -1.18
CA THR A 941 25.91 -17.34 -2.24
C THR A 941 27.43 -17.19 -2.29
N PRO A 942 28.08 -17.38 -3.45
CA PRO A 942 29.51 -17.20 -3.56
C PRO A 942 29.85 -15.71 -3.52
N TRP A 943 30.73 -15.31 -2.60
CA TRP A 943 31.28 -13.95 -2.59
C TRP A 943 32.80 -13.96 -2.45
N GLN A 944 33.42 -12.93 -3.02
CA GLN A 944 34.85 -12.76 -3.03
C GLN A 944 35.35 -12.22 -1.69
N ARG A 945 36.53 -12.66 -1.26
CA ARG A 945 37.30 -11.95 -0.23
C ARG A 945 38.07 -10.78 -0.83
N ASN A 946 37.90 -9.61 -0.26
CA ASN A 946 38.53 -8.38 -0.74
C ASN A 946 39.94 -8.13 -0.18
N ASP A 947 40.45 -8.99 0.70
CA ASP A 947 41.81 -8.83 1.21
C ASP A 947 42.85 -9.12 0.10
N ALA A 948 43.87 -8.26 0.03
CA ALA A 948 44.88 -8.29 -1.03
C ALA A 948 45.61 -9.63 -1.12
N ASN A 949 45.77 -10.31 0.01
CA ASN A 949 46.43 -11.61 0.07
C ASN A 949 45.55 -12.70 -0.57
N SER A 950 44.26 -12.76 -0.25
CA SER A 950 43.30 -13.67 -0.85
C SER A 950 43.16 -13.46 -2.37
N GLN A 951 43.14 -12.20 -2.83
CA GLN A 951 43.15 -11.88 -4.25
C GLN A 951 44.44 -12.33 -4.96
N ALA A 952 45.60 -12.15 -4.32
CA ALA A 952 46.88 -12.61 -4.85
C ALA A 952 46.94 -14.15 -4.95
N VAL A 953 46.42 -14.85 -3.94
CA VAL A 953 46.31 -16.32 -3.95
C VAL A 953 45.39 -16.79 -5.06
N HIS A 954 44.23 -16.16 -5.25
CA HIS A 954 43.32 -16.55 -6.32
C HIS A 954 44.02 -16.54 -7.68
N LYS A 955 44.79 -15.49 -7.96
CA LYS A 955 45.62 -15.42 -9.18
C LYS A 955 46.65 -16.54 -9.24
N GLN A 956 47.30 -16.89 -8.12
CA GLN A 956 48.26 -17.99 -8.07
C GLN A 956 47.60 -19.36 -8.30
N LEU A 957 46.42 -19.61 -7.70
CA LEU A 957 45.68 -20.86 -7.85
C LEU A 957 45.09 -21.01 -9.25
N VAL A 958 44.56 -19.95 -9.85
CA VAL A 958 44.16 -19.95 -11.26
C VAL A 958 45.36 -20.21 -12.18
N ALA A 959 46.52 -19.60 -11.92
CA ALA A 959 47.72 -19.89 -12.70
C ALA A 959 48.20 -21.34 -12.53
N LYS A 960 48.04 -21.92 -11.34
CA LYS A 960 48.42 -23.30 -11.00
C LYS A 960 47.66 -24.33 -11.84
N THR A 961 46.43 -24.05 -12.27
CA THR A 961 45.62 -24.98 -13.09
C THR A 961 46.29 -25.33 -14.42
N GLN A 962 47.21 -24.50 -14.90
CA GLN A 962 47.92 -24.67 -16.17
C GLN A 962 49.36 -25.19 -16.03
N GLN A 963 49.84 -25.48 -14.81
CA GLN A 963 51.28 -25.71 -14.53
C GLN A 963 51.64 -27.19 -14.31
N GLY A 964 50.75 -28.11 -14.62
CA GLY A 964 50.99 -29.54 -14.45
C GLY A 964 49.72 -30.36 -14.66
N LYS A 965 49.81 -31.64 -14.36
CA LYS A 965 48.67 -32.55 -14.38
C LYS A 965 48.03 -32.58 -13.00
N VAL A 966 46.70 -32.58 -12.94
CA VAL A 966 45.94 -32.71 -11.70
C VAL A 966 45.05 -33.95 -11.81
N ASP A 967 45.48 -35.08 -11.24
CA ASP A 967 44.64 -36.27 -11.12
C ASP A 967 43.89 -36.31 -9.77
N VAL A 968 44.43 -35.70 -8.70
CA VAL A 968 43.76 -35.52 -7.41
C VAL A 968 43.65 -34.04 -7.07
N TYR A 969 42.43 -33.52 -6.98
CA TYR A 969 42.17 -32.11 -6.65
C TYR A 969 41.73 -31.98 -5.20
N PHE A 970 42.49 -31.25 -4.38
CA PHE A 970 42.13 -30.96 -2.99
C PHE A 970 41.51 -29.58 -2.85
N GLN A 971 40.33 -29.51 -2.22
CA GLN A 971 39.62 -28.28 -1.87
C GLN A 971 39.37 -28.23 -0.37
N GLY A 972 39.52 -27.05 0.23
CA GLY A 972 39.25 -26.87 1.65
C GLY A 972 39.71 -25.53 2.21
N ASP A 973 39.74 -25.45 3.53
CA ASP A 973 40.13 -24.26 4.29
C ASP A 973 41.61 -24.28 4.73
N SER A 974 41.96 -23.55 5.78
CA SER A 974 43.33 -23.48 6.31
C SER A 974 43.90 -24.84 6.72
N ILE A 975 43.05 -25.78 7.16
CA ILE A 975 43.47 -27.13 7.57
C ILE A 975 43.97 -27.90 6.35
N THR A 976 43.24 -27.86 5.23
CA THR A 976 43.68 -28.52 4.00
C THR A 976 44.89 -27.80 3.39
N ARG A 977 44.90 -26.46 3.42
CA ARG A 977 45.97 -25.63 2.82
C ARG A 977 47.35 -25.91 3.41
N ARG A 978 47.47 -26.01 4.74
CA ARG A 978 48.77 -26.17 5.43
C ARG A 978 49.53 -27.43 4.99
N TRP A 979 48.83 -28.49 4.58
CA TRP A 979 49.47 -29.76 4.22
C TRP A 979 50.36 -29.65 2.98
N GLY A 980 49.92 -28.93 1.95
CA GLY A 980 50.59 -28.86 0.65
C GLY A 980 51.28 -27.52 0.35
N ALA A 981 51.47 -26.66 1.34
CA ALA A 981 51.98 -25.30 1.15
C ALA A 981 53.49 -25.16 1.42
N THR A 982 54.18 -24.30 0.66
CA THR A 982 55.64 -24.10 0.76
C THR A 982 56.10 -23.50 2.08
N ASP A 983 55.22 -22.78 2.77
CA ASP A 983 55.55 -22.13 4.05
C ASP A 983 55.49 -23.12 5.23
N TYR A 984 55.14 -24.38 4.98
CA TYR A 984 55.13 -25.49 5.95
C TYR A 984 55.97 -26.67 5.43
N PRO A 985 57.31 -26.54 5.38
CA PRO A 985 58.18 -27.49 4.68
C PRO A 985 58.09 -28.93 5.23
N GLU A 986 57.90 -29.10 6.53
CA GLU A 986 57.74 -30.43 7.14
C GLU A 986 56.42 -31.11 6.75
N LEU A 987 55.35 -30.33 6.61
CA LEU A 987 54.04 -30.83 6.18
C LEU A 987 54.04 -31.12 4.67
N LEU A 988 54.68 -30.24 3.88
CA LEU A 988 54.86 -30.44 2.44
C LEU A 988 55.73 -31.67 2.14
N GLN A 989 56.75 -31.96 2.94
CA GLN A 989 57.49 -33.22 2.84
C GLN A 989 56.54 -34.42 3.02
N HIS A 990 55.68 -34.38 4.03
CA HIS A 990 54.71 -35.44 4.26
C HIS A 990 53.65 -35.54 3.15
N TRP A 991 53.18 -34.42 2.60
CA TRP A 991 52.32 -34.39 1.41
C TRP A 991 52.95 -35.14 0.23
N ASN A 992 54.22 -34.85 -0.06
CA ASN A 992 54.96 -35.53 -1.11
C ASN A 992 55.11 -37.03 -0.80
N GLU A 993 55.49 -37.41 0.42
CA GLU A 993 55.58 -38.83 0.80
C GLU A 993 54.24 -39.57 0.67
N THR A 994 53.11 -38.88 0.86
CA THR A 994 51.77 -39.46 0.87
C THR A 994 51.15 -39.58 -0.52
N PHE A 995 51.30 -38.55 -1.36
CA PHE A 995 50.55 -38.43 -2.62
C PHE A 995 51.41 -38.46 -3.88
N TYR A 996 52.74 -38.59 -3.75
CA TYR A 996 53.63 -38.62 -4.90
C TYR A 996 53.25 -39.72 -5.88
N GLY A 997 53.19 -39.36 -7.17
CA GLY A 997 52.83 -40.27 -8.25
C GLY A 997 51.33 -40.33 -8.56
N TRP A 998 50.49 -39.58 -7.83
CA TRP A 998 49.09 -39.36 -8.16
C TRP A 998 48.78 -37.94 -8.65
N ASN A 999 49.79 -37.11 -8.93
CA ASN A 999 49.58 -35.77 -9.47
C ASN A 999 48.59 -34.94 -8.63
N ALA A 1000 48.78 -34.96 -7.30
CA ALA A 1000 47.88 -34.33 -6.35
C ALA A 1000 48.18 -32.82 -6.22
N ALA A 1001 47.14 -32.00 -6.35
CA ALA A 1001 47.25 -30.55 -6.28
C ALA A 1001 46.28 -29.97 -5.25
N ASN A 1002 46.82 -29.12 -4.38
CA ASN A 1002 46.08 -28.45 -3.31
C ASN A 1002 45.63 -27.04 -3.74
N PHE A 1003 44.32 -26.79 -3.73
CA PHE A 1003 43.68 -25.52 -4.05
C PHE A 1003 42.96 -24.90 -2.84
N ALA A 1004 43.22 -25.40 -1.63
CA ALA A 1004 42.66 -24.85 -0.40
C ALA A 1004 43.29 -23.50 -0.02
N TRP A 1005 42.52 -22.65 0.66
CA TRP A 1005 43.01 -21.38 1.18
C TRP A 1005 42.55 -21.07 2.61
N GLY A 1006 43.40 -20.37 3.37
CA GLY A 1006 43.18 -20.09 4.78
C GLY A 1006 42.16 -18.98 5.04
N GLY A 1007 41.25 -19.23 5.98
CA GLY A 1007 40.15 -18.31 6.32
C GLY A 1007 38.97 -18.34 5.35
N ASP A 1008 39.02 -19.19 4.32
CA ASP A 1008 37.87 -19.36 3.43
C ASP A 1008 36.78 -20.15 4.14
N SER A 1009 35.60 -19.54 4.23
CA SER A 1009 34.33 -20.25 4.40
C SER A 1009 33.90 -20.92 3.09
N THR A 1010 32.89 -21.77 3.15
CA THR A 1010 32.31 -22.46 1.97
C THR A 1010 31.85 -21.50 0.86
N HIS A 1011 31.42 -20.28 1.19
CA HIS A 1011 31.06 -19.25 0.20
C HIS A 1011 32.25 -18.77 -0.65
N HIS A 1012 33.38 -18.54 0.02
CA HIS A 1012 34.60 -18.06 -0.63
C HIS A 1012 35.20 -19.14 -1.54
N MET A 1013 35.15 -20.40 -1.10
CA MET A 1013 35.57 -21.54 -1.92
C MET A 1013 34.71 -21.65 -3.19
N LEU A 1014 33.39 -21.53 -3.04
CA LEU A 1014 32.47 -21.60 -4.18
C LEU A 1014 32.73 -20.45 -5.18
N TRP A 1015 32.97 -19.24 -4.67
CA TRP A 1015 33.34 -18.10 -5.52
C TRP A 1015 34.63 -18.38 -6.30
N ARG A 1016 35.68 -18.86 -5.63
CA ARG A 1016 36.96 -19.20 -6.27
C ARG A 1016 36.81 -20.25 -7.37
N MET A 1017 36.04 -21.31 -7.09
CA MET A 1017 35.75 -22.38 -8.05
C MET A 1017 35.04 -21.86 -9.30
N GLN A 1018 34.08 -20.96 -9.13
CA GLN A 1018 33.32 -20.33 -10.22
C GLN A 1018 34.10 -19.25 -10.97
N ASN A 1019 35.24 -18.80 -10.42
CA ASN A 1019 36.09 -17.76 -11.00
C ASN A 1019 37.45 -18.31 -11.47
N GLY A 1020 37.45 -19.52 -12.04
CA GLY A 1020 38.58 -20.02 -12.84
C GLY A 1020 39.46 -21.06 -12.16
N GLU A 1021 39.32 -21.33 -10.85
CA GLU A 1021 40.17 -22.34 -10.18
C GLU A 1021 39.86 -23.79 -10.62
N LEU A 1022 38.73 -24.03 -11.29
CA LEU A 1022 38.40 -25.31 -11.93
C LEU A 1022 38.71 -25.37 -13.43
N GLU A 1023 39.21 -24.28 -14.04
CA GLU A 1023 39.43 -24.23 -15.48
C GLU A 1023 40.79 -24.83 -15.87
N GLY A 1024 40.78 -25.77 -16.82
CA GLY A 1024 41.99 -26.42 -17.34
C GLY A 1024 42.50 -27.60 -16.51
N VAL A 1025 41.87 -27.90 -15.37
CA VAL A 1025 42.11 -29.16 -14.64
C VAL A 1025 41.16 -30.26 -15.14
N SER A 1026 41.56 -31.51 -14.96
CA SER A 1026 40.74 -32.69 -15.29
C SER A 1026 40.97 -33.78 -14.24
N PRO A 1027 40.52 -33.53 -12.99
CA PRO A 1027 40.74 -34.45 -11.90
C PRO A 1027 40.09 -35.80 -12.15
N LYS A 1028 40.66 -36.84 -11.57
CA LYS A 1028 40.08 -38.17 -11.50
C LYS A 1028 39.46 -38.45 -10.14
N VAL A 1029 39.89 -37.73 -9.10
CA VAL A 1029 39.28 -37.72 -7.76
C VAL A 1029 39.33 -36.30 -7.20
N VAL A 1030 38.30 -35.90 -6.48
CA VAL A 1030 38.29 -34.68 -5.66
C VAL A 1030 38.33 -35.06 -4.19
N CYS A 1031 39.16 -34.40 -3.38
CA CYS A 1031 39.19 -34.52 -1.93
C CYS A 1031 38.69 -33.21 -1.31
N LEU A 1032 37.62 -33.29 -0.52
CA LEU A 1032 36.97 -32.12 0.08
C LEU A 1032 36.93 -32.22 1.60
N GLN A 1033 37.43 -31.19 2.28
CA GLN A 1033 37.25 -30.95 3.72
C GLN A 1033 37.09 -29.44 3.95
N ALA A 1034 35.92 -29.02 4.43
CA ALA A 1034 35.57 -27.61 4.59
C ALA A 1034 34.62 -27.41 5.78
N GLY A 1035 34.27 -26.15 6.05
CA GLY A 1035 33.25 -25.74 7.03
C GLY A 1035 33.81 -25.15 8.32
N ALA A 1036 35.12 -25.25 8.59
CA ALA A 1036 35.67 -24.81 9.87
C ALA A 1036 35.50 -23.30 10.09
N ASN A 1037 35.63 -22.48 9.04
CA ASN A 1037 35.51 -21.01 9.10
C ASN A 1037 34.07 -20.49 9.00
N ASN A 1038 33.09 -21.38 8.83
CA ASN A 1038 31.67 -21.03 8.89
C ASN A 1038 31.13 -21.07 10.33
N LEU A 1039 31.88 -21.67 11.27
CA LEU A 1039 31.51 -21.75 12.68
C LEU A 1039 32.13 -20.63 13.51
N PRO A 1040 31.41 -20.14 14.55
CA PRO A 1040 31.87 -19.04 15.39
C PRO A 1040 33.15 -19.41 16.14
N TRP A 1041 34.04 -18.42 16.28
CA TRP A 1041 35.31 -18.58 17.00
C TRP A 1041 35.13 -18.79 18.51
N THR A 1042 34.08 -18.21 19.09
CA THR A 1042 33.72 -18.32 20.50
C THR A 1042 32.19 -18.35 20.64
N GLY A 1043 31.67 -19.10 21.62
CA GLY A 1043 30.22 -19.20 21.88
C GLY A 1043 29.52 -20.30 21.07
N PRO A 1044 28.24 -20.57 21.34
CA PRO A 1044 27.54 -21.69 20.73
C PRO A 1044 27.26 -21.43 19.25
N ALA A 1045 27.30 -22.47 18.41
CA ALA A 1045 26.83 -22.40 17.05
C ALA A 1045 25.32 -22.69 16.98
N THR A 1046 24.60 -21.90 16.20
CA THR A 1046 23.15 -22.07 15.99
C THR A 1046 22.85 -23.12 14.92
N ASP A 1047 21.59 -23.52 14.78
CA ASP A 1047 21.14 -24.42 13.71
C ASP A 1047 21.40 -23.81 12.32
N SER A 1048 21.29 -22.49 12.18
CA SER A 1048 21.66 -21.76 10.96
C SER A 1048 23.15 -21.94 10.59
N HIS A 1049 24.06 -22.00 11.57
CA HIS A 1049 25.46 -22.32 11.28
C HIS A 1049 25.65 -23.78 10.81
N VAL A 1050 24.82 -24.71 11.33
CA VAL A 1050 24.81 -26.10 10.86
C VAL A 1050 24.31 -26.16 9.42
N ASP A 1051 23.23 -25.44 9.11
CA ASP A 1051 22.67 -25.30 7.76
C ASP A 1051 23.69 -24.69 6.81
N ASP A 1052 24.31 -23.56 7.17
CA ASP A 1052 25.31 -22.84 6.37
C ASP A 1052 26.52 -23.72 6.00
N VAL A 1053 27.00 -24.53 6.94
CA VAL A 1053 28.09 -25.48 6.67
C VAL A 1053 27.62 -26.59 5.73
N VAL A 1054 26.45 -27.17 5.99
CA VAL A 1054 25.93 -28.32 5.23
C VAL A 1054 25.59 -27.89 3.81
N ASP A 1055 24.81 -26.82 3.65
CA ASP A 1055 24.38 -26.28 2.37
C ASP A 1055 25.57 -25.79 1.55
N GLY A 1056 26.55 -25.17 2.21
CA GLY A 1056 27.77 -24.74 1.54
C GLY A 1056 28.63 -25.89 1.02
N ILE A 1057 28.78 -26.97 1.79
CA ILE A 1057 29.48 -28.17 1.33
C ILE A 1057 28.70 -28.86 0.21
N GLN A 1058 27.36 -28.91 0.29
CA GLN A 1058 26.50 -29.43 -0.78
C GLN A 1058 26.62 -28.59 -2.06
N ALA A 1059 26.70 -27.26 -1.96
CA ALA A 1059 26.90 -26.36 -3.10
C ALA A 1059 28.28 -26.55 -3.75
N ILE A 1060 29.34 -26.71 -2.95
CA ILE A 1060 30.68 -27.05 -3.46
C ILE A 1060 30.65 -28.40 -4.19
N VAL A 1061 30.00 -29.42 -3.62
CA VAL A 1061 29.82 -30.73 -4.27
C VAL A 1061 29.02 -30.58 -5.58
N ALA A 1062 27.97 -29.78 -5.59
CA ALA A 1062 27.17 -29.51 -6.78
C ALA A 1062 28.00 -28.83 -7.89
N GLU A 1063 28.87 -27.87 -7.55
CA GLU A 1063 29.75 -27.22 -8.53
C GLU A 1063 30.78 -28.21 -9.09
N PHE A 1064 31.37 -29.07 -8.25
CA PHE A 1064 32.22 -30.16 -8.74
C PHE A 1064 31.45 -31.13 -9.64
N ARG A 1065 30.22 -31.50 -9.29
CA ARG A 1065 29.37 -32.38 -10.12
C ARG A 1065 28.99 -31.72 -11.45
N LYS A 1066 28.76 -30.41 -11.45
CA LYS A 1066 28.49 -29.64 -12.66
C LYS A 1066 29.68 -29.65 -13.61
N ARG A 1067 30.91 -29.55 -13.08
CA ARG A 1067 32.12 -29.49 -13.90
C ARG A 1067 32.70 -30.86 -14.25
N PHE A 1068 32.61 -31.80 -13.32
CA PHE A 1068 33.17 -33.15 -13.37
C PHE A 1068 32.12 -34.17 -12.89
N PRO A 1069 31.07 -34.44 -13.69
CA PRO A 1069 29.89 -35.19 -13.24
C PRO A 1069 30.20 -36.61 -12.79
N GLU A 1070 31.20 -37.26 -13.37
CA GLU A 1070 31.57 -38.65 -13.11
C GLU A 1070 32.75 -38.81 -12.14
N VAL A 1071 33.36 -37.71 -11.69
CA VAL A 1071 34.55 -37.78 -10.85
C VAL A 1071 34.16 -38.10 -9.40
N PRO A 1072 34.65 -39.19 -8.80
CA PRO A 1072 34.37 -39.50 -7.40
C PRO A 1072 34.88 -38.40 -6.47
N ILE A 1073 34.12 -38.12 -5.40
CA ILE A 1073 34.46 -37.14 -4.37
C ILE A 1073 34.74 -37.89 -3.07
N VAL A 1074 35.90 -37.68 -2.48
CA VAL A 1074 36.21 -38.12 -1.12
C VAL A 1074 35.85 -36.98 -0.17
N LEU A 1075 34.71 -37.08 0.50
CA LEU A 1075 34.22 -36.09 1.45
C LEU A 1075 34.71 -36.47 2.85
N THR A 1076 35.58 -35.65 3.43
CA THR A 1076 36.07 -35.85 4.80
C THR A 1076 35.20 -35.07 5.77
N ALA A 1077 34.82 -35.72 6.88
CA ALA A 1077 34.16 -35.10 8.01
C ALA A 1077 34.87 -33.82 8.46
N MET A 1078 34.09 -32.84 8.91
CA MET A 1078 34.64 -31.67 9.56
C MET A 1078 35.30 -32.09 10.88
N PHE A 1079 36.54 -31.65 11.08
CA PHE A 1079 37.33 -32.02 12.25
C PHE A 1079 36.86 -31.29 13.53
N PRO A 1080 37.10 -31.88 14.71
CA PRO A 1080 36.83 -31.24 15.99
C PRO A 1080 37.62 -29.92 16.15
N ARG A 1081 37.09 -28.99 16.95
CA ARG A 1081 37.75 -27.72 17.29
C ARG A 1081 37.74 -27.51 18.79
N ASP A 1082 38.92 -27.37 19.39
CA ASP A 1082 39.06 -27.29 20.86
C ASP A 1082 39.03 -25.86 21.44
N GLN A 1083 39.12 -24.81 20.60
CA GLN A 1083 39.08 -23.40 21.06
C GLN A 1083 37.69 -23.06 21.58
N ASN A 1084 36.69 -23.81 21.13
CA ASN A 1084 35.31 -23.60 21.45
C ASN A 1084 34.65 -24.93 21.80
N ALA A 1085 34.64 -25.24 23.10
CA ALA A 1085 34.10 -26.49 23.63
C ALA A 1085 32.61 -26.68 23.32
N GLU A 1086 31.89 -25.60 23.02
CA GLU A 1086 30.45 -25.61 22.70
C GLU A 1086 30.16 -26.11 21.28
N LEU A 1087 31.17 -26.25 20.41
CA LEU A 1087 30.98 -26.72 19.03
C LEU A 1087 30.92 -28.24 18.89
N SER A 1088 31.24 -29.01 19.94
CA SER A 1088 31.37 -30.46 19.83
C SER A 1088 30.08 -31.12 19.30
N GLU A 1089 28.92 -30.72 19.83
CA GLU A 1089 27.61 -31.22 19.40
C GLU A 1089 27.23 -30.68 18.01
N THR A 1090 27.51 -29.42 17.70
CA THR A 1090 27.31 -28.82 16.37
C THR A 1090 28.11 -29.54 15.28
N ILE A 1091 29.39 -29.79 15.53
CA ILE A 1091 30.28 -30.51 14.61
C ILE A 1091 29.80 -31.95 14.42
N ALA A 1092 29.27 -32.59 15.47
CA ALA A 1092 28.65 -33.90 15.36
C ALA A 1092 27.37 -33.85 14.50
N ALA A 1093 26.51 -32.85 14.67
CA ALA A 1093 25.29 -32.65 13.88
C ALA A 1093 25.57 -32.39 12.40
N ILE A 1094 26.55 -31.54 12.09
CA ILE A 1094 27.02 -31.27 10.73
C ILE A 1094 27.51 -32.58 10.10
N ASN A 1095 28.40 -33.30 10.79
CA ASN A 1095 28.95 -34.55 10.26
C ASN A 1095 27.89 -35.63 10.07
N HIS A 1096 26.86 -35.68 10.92
CA HIS A 1096 25.72 -36.57 10.75
C HIS A 1096 24.94 -36.24 9.46
N ARG A 1097 24.66 -34.96 9.19
CA ARG A 1097 23.96 -34.51 7.98
C ARG A 1097 24.79 -34.71 6.71
N LEU A 1098 26.09 -34.40 6.76
CA LEU A 1098 27.00 -34.62 5.64
C LEU A 1098 27.17 -36.12 5.33
N LYS A 1099 27.17 -36.97 6.36
CA LYS A 1099 27.14 -38.43 6.18
C LYS A 1099 25.87 -38.88 5.46
N ALA A 1100 24.70 -38.43 5.91
CA ALA A 1100 23.43 -38.76 5.26
C ALA A 1100 23.43 -38.30 3.79
N PHE A 1101 23.85 -37.06 3.52
CA PHE A 1101 24.02 -36.54 2.16
C PHE A 1101 24.98 -37.40 1.31
N SER A 1102 26.10 -37.84 1.89
CA SER A 1102 27.05 -38.69 1.17
C SER A 1102 26.48 -40.08 0.83
N ASP A 1103 25.53 -40.59 1.61
CA ASP A 1103 24.89 -41.88 1.33
C ASP A 1103 23.93 -41.82 0.13
N ASP A 1104 23.43 -40.62 -0.21
CA ASP A 1104 22.52 -40.40 -1.34
C ASP A 1104 23.25 -40.37 -2.70
N ASP A 1105 24.58 -40.22 -2.74
CA ASP A 1105 25.39 -40.31 -3.95
C ASP A 1105 26.50 -41.35 -3.78
N ALA A 1106 26.33 -42.52 -4.40
CA ALA A 1106 27.30 -43.62 -4.34
C ALA A 1106 28.71 -43.29 -4.87
N ARG A 1107 28.89 -42.13 -5.53
CA ARG A 1107 30.19 -41.61 -5.98
C ARG A 1107 30.86 -40.71 -4.93
N ILE A 1108 30.23 -40.49 -3.78
CA ILE A 1108 30.83 -39.81 -2.63
C ILE A 1108 31.36 -40.87 -1.66
N HIS A 1109 32.67 -40.80 -1.39
CA HIS A 1109 33.35 -41.64 -0.43
C HIS A 1109 33.53 -40.87 0.88
N TRP A 1110 32.69 -41.17 1.86
CA TRP A 1110 32.77 -40.53 3.17
C TRP A 1110 33.93 -41.06 4.01
N ILE A 1111 34.71 -40.16 4.59
CA ILE A 1111 35.77 -40.48 5.56
C ILE A 1111 35.53 -39.68 6.85
N ASN A 1112 35.54 -40.35 8.00
CA ASN A 1112 35.53 -39.69 9.30
C ASN A 1112 36.62 -40.29 10.21
N ILE A 1113 37.65 -39.49 10.47
CA ILE A 1113 38.81 -39.84 11.30
C ILE A 1113 38.75 -39.19 12.70
N ASN A 1114 37.67 -38.52 13.07
CA ASN A 1114 37.64 -37.67 14.27
C ASN A 1114 38.04 -38.46 15.53
N TRP A 1115 37.59 -39.71 15.67
CA TRP A 1115 37.94 -40.59 16.79
C TRP A 1115 39.43 -40.96 16.85
N GLU A 1116 40.16 -40.91 15.72
CA GLU A 1116 41.61 -41.12 15.64
C GLU A 1116 42.40 -39.83 15.86
N LEU A 1117 41.74 -38.67 15.94
CA LEU A 1117 42.35 -37.38 16.26
C LEU A 1117 42.19 -37.02 17.75
N LEU A 1118 41.17 -37.56 18.40
CA LEU A 1118 40.85 -37.26 19.80
C LEU A 1118 41.66 -38.11 20.80
N GLY A 1119 41.88 -37.55 21.99
CA GLY A 1119 42.38 -38.23 23.19
C GLY A 1119 41.23 -38.77 24.06
N PRO A 1120 41.56 -39.44 25.19
CA PRO A 1120 40.55 -39.98 26.11
C PRO A 1120 39.62 -38.94 26.74
N ASP A 1121 40.02 -37.67 26.72
CA ASP A 1121 39.26 -36.51 27.23
C ASP A 1121 38.33 -35.89 26.18
N GLY A 1122 38.26 -36.48 24.97
CA GLY A 1122 37.41 -35.99 23.89
C GLY A 1122 37.92 -34.73 23.19
N LYS A 1123 39.17 -34.32 23.47
CA LYS A 1123 39.86 -33.20 22.80
C LYS A 1123 40.89 -33.69 21.80
N LEU A 1124 41.33 -32.85 20.87
CA LEU A 1124 42.40 -33.19 19.95
C LEU A 1124 43.67 -33.53 20.75
N ARG A 1125 44.35 -34.62 20.37
CA ARG A 1125 45.60 -34.97 21.03
C ARG A 1125 46.65 -33.87 20.82
N PRO A 1126 47.50 -33.58 21.83
CA PRO A 1126 48.52 -32.54 21.71
C PRO A 1126 49.54 -32.75 20.57
N ASP A 1127 49.76 -34.00 20.14
CA ASP A 1127 50.63 -34.32 19.02
C ASP A 1127 49.96 -34.14 17.64
N VAL A 1128 48.62 -34.10 17.58
CA VAL A 1128 47.86 -33.90 16.34
C VAL A 1128 47.44 -32.46 16.12
N SER A 1129 47.28 -31.64 17.16
CA SER A 1129 47.03 -30.21 17.03
C SER A 1129 47.55 -29.45 18.25
N THR A 1130 48.33 -28.40 18.00
CA THR A 1130 48.85 -27.53 19.07
C THR A 1130 47.96 -26.33 19.34
N ASP A 1131 47.28 -25.82 18.31
CA ASP A 1131 46.35 -24.70 18.41
C ASP A 1131 44.89 -25.14 18.56
N GLY A 1132 44.62 -26.45 18.44
CA GLY A 1132 43.32 -27.11 18.56
C GLY A 1132 42.42 -27.00 17.32
N ILE A 1133 42.93 -26.51 16.18
CA ILE A 1133 42.20 -26.42 14.89
C ILE A 1133 43.02 -27.09 13.80
N HIS A 1134 44.27 -26.64 13.65
CA HIS A 1134 45.11 -27.02 12.55
C HIS A 1134 45.88 -28.27 12.92
N LEU A 1135 45.92 -29.20 11.98
CA LEU A 1135 46.64 -30.43 12.18
C LEU A 1135 48.15 -30.19 12.15
N GLU A 1136 48.85 -30.91 13.01
CA GLU A 1136 50.28 -31.12 12.95
C GLU A 1136 50.60 -32.38 12.13
N LYS A 1137 51.89 -32.67 11.92
CA LYS A 1137 52.34 -33.83 11.14
C LYS A 1137 51.67 -35.14 11.57
N ALA A 1138 51.48 -35.39 12.87
CA ALA A 1138 50.84 -36.62 13.34
C ALA A 1138 49.35 -36.71 12.92
N GLY A 1139 48.63 -35.58 12.91
CA GLY A 1139 47.25 -35.51 12.43
C GLY A 1139 47.15 -35.79 10.92
N TYR A 1140 48.06 -35.22 10.12
CA TYR A 1140 48.10 -35.52 8.68
C TYR A 1140 48.52 -36.96 8.37
N VAL A 1141 49.35 -37.61 9.21
CA VAL A 1141 49.66 -39.04 9.08
C VAL A 1141 48.39 -39.89 9.26
N VAL A 1142 47.53 -39.54 10.23
CA VAL A 1142 46.23 -40.20 10.41
C VAL A 1142 45.34 -39.99 9.19
N TRP A 1143 45.19 -38.74 8.74
CA TRP A 1143 44.35 -38.43 7.59
C TRP A 1143 44.84 -39.08 6.29
N GLY A 1144 46.16 -39.07 6.05
CA GLY A 1144 46.78 -39.74 4.90
C GLY A 1144 46.58 -41.25 4.90
N LYS A 1145 46.64 -41.91 6.07
CA LYS A 1145 46.34 -43.35 6.19
C LYS A 1145 44.89 -43.69 5.86
N ALA A 1146 43.95 -42.81 6.16
CA ALA A 1146 42.54 -43.00 5.81
C ALA A 1146 42.27 -42.73 4.32
N LEU A 1147 42.90 -41.72 3.74
CA LEU A 1147 42.72 -41.34 2.33
C LEU A 1147 43.35 -42.35 1.36
N ARG A 1148 44.55 -42.85 1.67
CA ARG A 1148 45.37 -43.62 0.73
C ARG A 1148 44.70 -44.90 0.19
N PRO A 1149 44.03 -45.75 0.98
CA PRO A 1149 43.33 -46.92 0.46
C PRO A 1149 42.18 -46.54 -0.49
N VAL A 1150 41.46 -45.45 -0.21
CA VAL A 1150 40.37 -44.95 -1.06
C VAL A 1150 40.95 -44.44 -2.39
N LEU A 1151 42.06 -43.71 -2.35
CA LEU A 1151 42.75 -43.26 -3.57
C LEU A 1151 43.34 -44.42 -4.37
N GLU A 1152 43.94 -45.42 -3.73
CA GLU A 1152 44.42 -46.65 -4.41
C GLU A 1152 43.27 -47.41 -5.06
N GLN A 1153 42.10 -47.45 -4.43
CA GLN A 1153 40.89 -48.05 -5.01
C GLN A 1153 40.39 -47.29 -6.24
N LEU A 1154 40.40 -45.95 -6.19
CA LEU A 1154 39.85 -45.10 -7.26
C LEU A 1154 40.83 -44.88 -8.42
N LEU A 1155 42.13 -44.85 -8.15
CA LEU A 1155 43.17 -44.45 -9.10
C LEU A 1155 44.18 -45.56 -9.44
N GLY A 1156 44.25 -46.62 -8.64
CA GLY A 1156 45.31 -47.61 -8.69
C GLY A 1156 46.59 -47.17 -7.97
N SER A 1157 47.64 -48.00 -8.04
CA SER A 1157 48.93 -47.71 -7.40
C SER A 1157 49.58 -46.42 -7.96
N PRO A 1158 50.26 -45.62 -7.12
CA PRO A 1158 50.94 -44.40 -7.56
C PRO A 1158 51.99 -44.66 -8.65
N ALA A 1159 52.14 -43.73 -9.58
CA ALA A 1159 53.17 -43.80 -10.60
C ALA A 1159 54.57 -43.54 -10.02
N ALA A 1160 55.62 -44.02 -10.71
CA ALA A 1160 57.01 -43.78 -10.31
C ALA A 1160 57.48 -42.32 -10.54
N SER A 1161 56.68 -41.49 -11.22
CA SER A 1161 56.97 -40.09 -11.52
C SER A 1161 55.73 -39.23 -11.27
N ASP A 1162 55.94 -38.03 -10.75
CA ASP A 1162 54.89 -37.05 -10.47
C ASP A 1162 54.97 -35.84 -11.42
N GLN A 1163 53.83 -35.40 -11.91
CA GLN A 1163 53.62 -34.25 -12.80
C GLN A 1163 52.66 -33.23 -12.18
N ALA A 1164 52.41 -33.29 -10.87
CA ALA A 1164 51.64 -32.29 -10.13
C ALA A 1164 52.18 -30.86 -10.40
N PRO A 1165 51.30 -29.85 -10.48
CA PRO A 1165 51.73 -28.46 -10.50
C PRO A 1165 52.48 -28.11 -9.19
N PRO A 1166 53.39 -27.12 -9.22
CA PRO A 1166 54.20 -26.77 -8.06
C PRO A 1166 53.32 -26.35 -6.86
N PRO A 1167 53.75 -26.62 -5.62
CA PRO A 1167 53.05 -26.17 -4.41
C PRO A 1167 53.06 -24.64 -4.31
N THR A 1168 52.06 -24.10 -3.63
CA THR A 1168 51.84 -22.65 -3.47
C THR A 1168 52.10 -22.22 -2.03
N GLY A 1169 52.59 -20.99 -1.85
CA GLY A 1169 52.88 -20.38 -0.55
C GLY A 1169 51.88 -19.29 -0.18
N ASN A 1170 52.20 -18.51 0.84
CA ASN A 1170 51.47 -17.31 1.22
C ASN A 1170 52.09 -16.13 0.44
N PRO A 1171 51.36 -15.46 -0.46
CA PRO A 1171 51.90 -14.34 -1.24
C PRO A 1171 52.35 -13.14 -0.39
N GLY A 1172 51.84 -13.03 0.84
CA GLY A 1172 52.19 -11.97 1.77
C GLY A 1172 53.37 -12.28 2.70
N LEU A 1173 54.03 -13.43 2.56
CA LEU A 1173 55.22 -13.82 3.35
C LEU A 1173 56.53 -13.69 2.56
#